data_AF-A0A3B3UYM0-F1
#
_entry.id   AF-A0A3B3UYM0-F1
#
_cell.length_a   1.000
_cell.length_b   1.000
_cell.length_c   1.000
_cell.angle_alpha   90.00
_cell.angle_beta   90.00
_cell.angle_gamma   90.00
#
_symmetry.space_group_name_H-M   'P 1'
#
loop_
_entity.id
_entity.type
_entity.pdbx_description
1 polymer ?
#
loop_
_entity_poly.entity_id
_entity_poly.type
_entity_poly.pdbx_seq_one_letter_code
_entity_poly.pdbx_strand_id
1 'polypeptide(L)'
;YCFWLFLFWVFKISVLSVCLCGLILTNFFLFCFSSACDNCKNGACSRQGQCCHEQCLGGCSEPGNATSCVACRNLQHGNICMDKCPPGYYVFQGWRCVSFSFCQDLHNQCKKSKNLDANCHEYVIHNGACIQECPSGYMSSFTHRLQQLHVLSFFVLHNRLCLAANSTVLLLAANIAAELEASLGQIEVIKGYLSIRRAYALVSLSFLRKLHTIKGEQLEADSYAFYALDNQNLRQLWDWSKHNLTIERGRTFFHFNSKLCMSEIRKLEEVTGTKERNQKNDIAARTNGDQASCEMQLLNFTSVKVRANMIILKWNSFWPSDYRDLLGFMVLYKEAPYKNVTEFDGQDACGSNSWVIADVDPPPRANQEDPGYLIRSLKPWTQYAIMVRTQLSASDEHQVHGAKSNIMYVRTDASKPSGPLDPISSSNSSSQIILKWKPPTSPNGNITHYRVICHKQEEDSDLYKFDYCLQGMKLPSRTPTHLDSEDEQKWNRTEEPNSGGGCCTCPKTKMELEKQQKEIAYRKTFEDYLHNVVFESKQSRPRRSVENPEPVESTHFYSTMSSLQTTTASYKEEEKDDKVSESTVISNLQHFTSYKIEIIACNHPTEPNRCSMATYVSARTMPELKADDIPGPVTHEIVNEEPPHVLVKWHEPPSPNGLIILYEVTSNYPHSICVSRLSYEKFGGTKLTLLQPGNYSVVVRATSLAGNGSFTETTYFFMPTLIVSAPIVSSILLLLRLTCFLRLFYRQTEGPLGDLITSPNPEYFSANDMYVPDEWEVPREKITLLRELGQGSFGMVYEGIAQDIVKGEPETRVAVKTVNESASLRERIEFLNEASVMKAFNCHHVVRLLGVVSKGQPTLVVMELMTHGDLKSYLRSLRPDSENNPSGSPPPTLKDMLQMAAEIADGMAYLNAKKFVHRDLAARNCMVAEDFTVKIGGPCWFFSERRRVHRSFGVVLWEISTLAEQPYQGLSNEQVLKFVMDGGFLDRPDNCPERMHSLMQMCWQYNPKMRPTFLEIIEMLRDDLHPTFQEVSFFYSEENKVPETEDFDLDLDNMESIPLDPSSYSQREESLSRDSGPSVALRGNYEEHVPYTHMNGGKKNGRILSLPRSSPS
;
A
#
# COMPACT_ATOMS: atom_id res chain seq x y z
N TYR A 1 26.18 47.32 23.24
CA TYR A 1 27.50 47.30 22.58
C TYR A 1 28.29 46.00 22.83
N CYS A 2 28.47 45.53 24.08
CA CYS A 2 29.13 44.23 24.33
C CYS A 2 28.36 43.00 23.81
N PHE A 3 27.02 43.06 23.74
CA PHE A 3 26.20 41.96 23.21
C PHE A 3 26.35 41.78 21.68
N TRP A 4 26.57 42.88 20.96
CA TRP A 4 26.83 42.86 19.51
C TRP A 4 28.24 42.37 19.19
N LEU A 5 29.24 42.65 20.04
CA LEU A 5 30.59 42.11 19.92
C LEU A 5 30.66 40.59 20.15
N PHE A 6 29.81 40.04 21.02
CA PHE A 6 29.74 38.59 21.27
C PHE A 6 29.11 37.84 20.09
N LEU A 7 28.03 38.37 19.50
CA LEU A 7 27.39 37.82 18.30
C LEU A 7 28.31 37.87 17.06
N PHE A 8 29.10 38.94 16.90
CA PHE A 8 30.09 39.04 15.82
C PHE A 8 31.26 38.03 15.98
N TRP A 9 31.60 37.67 17.22
CA TRP A 9 32.66 36.69 17.53
C TRP A 9 32.19 35.24 17.30
N VAL A 10 30.94 34.93 17.67
CA VAL A 10 30.34 33.60 17.43
C VAL A 10 30.09 33.33 15.94
N PHE A 11 29.75 34.38 15.16
CA PHE A 11 29.61 34.26 13.70
C PHE A 11 30.96 34.07 12.99
N LYS A 12 32.04 34.74 13.45
CA LYS A 12 33.39 34.57 12.88
C LYS A 12 34.00 33.18 13.14
N ILE A 13 33.73 32.58 14.30
CA ILE A 13 34.24 31.23 14.65
C ILE A 13 33.48 30.14 13.87
N SER A 14 32.19 30.34 13.62
CA SER A 14 31.38 29.39 12.83
C SER A 14 31.75 29.41 11.34
N VAL A 15 32.05 30.58 10.78
CA VAL A 15 32.48 30.72 9.37
C VAL A 15 33.93 30.24 9.14
N LEU A 16 34.83 30.40 10.12
CA LEU A 16 36.19 29.82 10.01
C LEU A 16 36.20 28.29 10.15
N SER A 17 35.32 27.70 10.97
CA SER A 17 35.23 26.24 11.13
C SER A 17 34.67 25.55 9.88
N VAL A 18 33.68 26.17 9.21
CA VAL A 18 33.12 25.65 7.95
C VAL A 18 34.09 25.85 6.77
N CYS A 19 34.84 26.96 6.73
CA CYS A 19 35.89 27.14 5.71
C CYS A 19 37.12 26.23 5.92
N LEU A 20 37.53 25.91 7.16
CA LEU A 20 38.59 24.93 7.39
C LEU A 20 38.14 23.49 7.09
N CYS A 21 36.90 23.11 7.44
CA CYS A 21 36.38 21.79 7.05
C CYS A 21 36.19 21.67 5.52
N GLY A 22 35.79 22.75 4.84
CA GLY A 22 35.70 22.79 3.37
C GLY A 22 37.06 22.71 2.67
N LEU A 23 38.10 23.34 3.22
CA LEU A 23 39.47 23.29 2.68
C LEU A 23 40.23 21.99 3.02
N ILE A 24 39.85 21.28 4.09
CA ILE A 24 40.43 19.98 4.45
C ILE A 24 39.76 18.84 3.67
N LEU A 25 38.45 18.93 3.38
CA LEU A 25 37.75 17.92 2.56
C LEU A 25 38.01 18.08 1.06
N THR A 26 38.32 19.28 0.56
CA THR A 26 38.71 19.47 -0.85
C THR A 26 40.18 19.14 -1.14
N ASN A 27 41.06 19.13 -0.13
CA ASN A 27 42.47 18.70 -0.30
C ASN A 27 42.71 17.19 -0.09
N PHE A 28 41.74 16.43 0.45
CA PHE A 28 41.85 14.96 0.54
C PHE A 28 41.24 14.23 -0.66
N PHE A 29 40.36 14.87 -1.44
CA PHE A 29 39.78 14.31 -2.68
C PHE A 29 40.45 14.82 -3.97
N LEU A 30 41.62 15.45 -3.84
CA LEU A 30 42.50 15.84 -4.94
C LEU A 30 43.92 15.26 -4.77
N PHE A 31 44.04 14.06 -4.20
CA PHE A 31 45.11 13.19 -4.66
C PHE A 31 44.70 12.74 -6.06
N CYS A 32 45.47 13.17 -7.08
CA CYS A 32 45.44 12.57 -8.40
C CYS A 32 45.21 11.07 -8.23
N PHE A 33 44.07 10.56 -8.71
CA PHE A 33 43.97 9.14 -9.01
C PHE A 33 45.20 8.84 -9.85
N SER A 34 46.13 8.07 -9.30
CA SER A 34 47.20 7.47 -10.06
C SER A 34 46.52 6.46 -10.98
N SER A 35 45.95 6.95 -12.07
CA SER A 35 45.33 6.20 -13.17
C SER A 35 46.35 5.38 -13.97
N ALA A 36 47.50 5.06 -13.36
CA ALA A 36 48.61 4.34 -13.97
C ALA A 36 48.61 2.84 -13.64
N CYS A 37 47.60 2.30 -12.94
CA CYS A 37 47.70 0.99 -12.29
C CYS A 37 46.59 -0.01 -12.63
N ASP A 38 45.87 0.22 -13.74
CA ASP A 38 44.83 -0.68 -14.24
C ASP A 38 45.38 -2.05 -14.69
N ASN A 39 46.68 -2.13 -15.01
CA ASN A 39 47.34 -3.37 -15.44
C ASN A 39 47.91 -4.24 -14.29
N CYS A 40 47.74 -3.83 -13.03
CA CYS A 40 48.25 -4.60 -11.88
C CYS A 40 47.11 -5.38 -11.22
N LYS A 41 47.25 -6.70 -11.08
CA LYS A 41 46.22 -7.64 -10.54
C LYS A 41 45.47 -7.15 -9.28
N ASN A 42 46.11 -6.36 -8.42
CA ASN A 42 45.56 -5.91 -7.14
C ASN A 42 45.57 -4.37 -6.96
N GLY A 43 45.76 -3.59 -8.04
CA GLY A 43 45.75 -2.12 -8.01
C GLY A 43 46.89 -1.44 -7.24
N ALA A 44 47.92 -2.19 -6.80
CA ALA A 44 49.08 -1.64 -6.09
C ALA A 44 50.27 -1.44 -7.04
N CYS A 45 50.82 -0.23 -7.04
CA CYS A 45 51.92 0.18 -7.93
C CYS A 45 52.88 1.15 -7.23
N SER A 46 54.12 1.18 -7.72
CA SER A 46 55.12 2.17 -7.33
C SER A 46 54.79 3.55 -7.91
N ARG A 47 55.48 4.60 -7.45
CA ARG A 47 55.33 5.97 -7.98
C ARG A 47 55.63 6.08 -9.48
N GLN A 48 56.35 5.11 -10.05
CA GLN A 48 56.70 5.03 -11.47
C GLN A 48 55.71 4.16 -12.29
N GLY A 49 54.61 3.70 -11.70
CA GLY A 49 53.59 2.89 -12.40
C GLY A 49 53.93 1.41 -12.55
N GLN A 50 55.01 0.92 -11.93
CA GLN A 50 55.37 -0.50 -11.93
C GLN A 50 54.63 -1.27 -10.83
N CYS A 51 54.11 -2.46 -11.14
CA CYS A 51 53.32 -3.26 -10.20
C CYS A 51 54.11 -3.69 -8.96
N CYS A 52 53.47 -3.56 -7.80
CA CYS A 52 54.01 -4.04 -6.54
C CYS A 52 53.88 -5.56 -6.41
N HIS A 53 54.56 -6.14 -5.42
CA HIS A 53 54.38 -7.55 -5.07
C HIS A 53 52.91 -7.87 -4.76
N GLU A 54 52.43 -9.08 -5.09
CA GLU A 54 51.01 -9.44 -4.99
C GLU A 54 50.43 -9.32 -3.56
N GLN A 55 51.30 -9.35 -2.55
CA GLN A 55 50.98 -9.22 -1.13
C GLN A 55 51.03 -7.76 -0.61
N CYS A 56 51.37 -6.78 -1.44
CA CYS A 56 51.35 -5.36 -1.08
C CYS A 56 49.93 -4.77 -1.25
N LEU A 57 49.58 -3.80 -0.40
CA LEU A 57 48.35 -3.02 -0.48
C LEU A 57 48.70 -1.53 -0.56
N GLY A 58 48.03 -0.80 -1.46
CA GLY A 58 48.21 0.64 -1.70
C GLY A 58 49.42 0.96 -2.59
N GLY A 59 50.64 0.59 -2.19
CA GLY A 59 51.86 0.89 -2.96
C GLY A 59 53.12 0.20 -2.43
N CYS A 60 54.26 0.46 -3.07
CA CYS A 60 55.56 -0.10 -2.72
C CYS A 60 56.72 0.88 -3.00
N SER A 61 57.79 0.78 -2.22
CA SER A 61 59.06 1.47 -2.46
C SER A 61 59.89 0.80 -3.56
N GLU A 62 59.83 -0.53 -3.65
CA GLU A 62 60.43 -1.32 -4.73
C GLU A 62 59.39 -2.25 -5.37
N PRO A 63 59.27 -2.27 -6.70
CA PRO A 63 58.32 -3.14 -7.40
C PRO A 63 58.73 -4.61 -7.29
N GLY A 64 57.74 -5.49 -7.19
CA GLY A 64 57.94 -6.94 -7.10
C GLY A 64 58.54 -7.47 -5.78
N ASN A 65 58.86 -6.62 -4.79
CA ASN A 65 59.44 -7.05 -3.51
C ASN A 65 58.42 -7.01 -2.35
N ALA A 66 58.21 -8.16 -1.69
CA ALA A 66 57.29 -8.31 -0.56
C ALA A 66 57.74 -7.58 0.72
N THR A 67 59.02 -7.17 0.80
CA THR A 67 59.56 -6.42 1.95
C THR A 67 59.45 -4.91 1.81
N SER A 68 59.15 -4.46 0.60
CA SER A 68 59.17 -3.05 0.20
C SER A 68 57.74 -2.53 -0.01
N CYS A 69 56.75 -3.18 0.62
CA CYS A 69 55.35 -2.77 0.60
C CYS A 69 55.10 -1.63 1.59
N VAL A 70 54.21 -0.69 1.23
CA VAL A 70 53.73 0.35 2.17
C VAL A 70 52.84 -0.26 3.24
N ALA A 71 51.98 -1.21 2.86
CA ALA A 71 51.15 -2.01 3.75
C ALA A 71 51.02 -3.43 3.19
N CYS A 72 50.79 -4.40 4.07
CA CYS A 72 50.52 -5.78 3.68
C CYS A 72 49.02 -5.99 3.45
N ARG A 73 48.67 -6.71 2.38
CA ARG A 73 47.28 -7.06 2.07
C ARG A 73 46.69 -8.04 3.09
N ASN A 74 47.48 -9.04 3.47
CA ASN A 74 47.04 -10.15 4.33
C ASN A 74 47.71 -10.05 5.70
N LEU A 75 48.90 -10.62 5.87
CA LEU A 75 49.59 -10.68 7.15
C LEU A 75 51.00 -10.10 7.06
N GLN A 76 51.40 -9.40 8.10
CA GLN A 76 52.75 -8.89 8.28
C GLN A 76 53.53 -9.78 9.26
N HIS A 77 54.71 -10.24 8.84
CA HIS A 77 55.68 -10.90 9.72
C HIS A 77 57.04 -10.22 9.59
N GLY A 78 57.43 -9.47 10.63
CA GLY A 78 58.58 -8.56 10.54
C GLY A 78 58.34 -7.49 9.48
N ASN A 79 59.25 -7.38 8.51
CA ASN A 79 59.14 -6.45 7.38
C ASN A 79 58.60 -7.12 6.10
N ILE A 80 58.10 -8.35 6.17
CA ILE A 80 57.66 -9.11 4.99
C ILE A 80 56.14 -9.26 4.99
N CYS A 81 55.51 -8.98 3.85
CA CYS A 81 54.09 -9.25 3.62
C CYS A 81 53.86 -10.67 3.09
N MET A 82 53.00 -11.42 3.76
CA MET A 82 52.74 -12.83 3.46
C MET A 82 51.25 -13.20 3.61
N ASP A 83 50.86 -14.31 2.99
CA ASP A 83 49.46 -14.77 2.96
C ASP A 83 49.05 -15.53 4.24
N LYS A 84 49.98 -16.28 4.85
CA LYS A 84 49.77 -17.07 6.07
C LYS A 84 50.95 -16.94 7.03
N CYS A 85 50.70 -17.01 8.34
CA CYS A 85 51.78 -16.97 9.33
C CYS A 85 52.70 -18.21 9.23
N PRO A 86 54.01 -18.06 9.47
CA PRO A 86 54.94 -19.18 9.52
C PRO A 86 54.60 -20.15 10.65
N PRO A 87 55.03 -21.43 10.55
CA PRO A 87 54.88 -22.39 11.65
C PRO A 87 55.50 -21.84 12.95
N GLY A 88 54.74 -21.86 14.04
CA GLY A 88 55.17 -21.29 15.34
C GLY A 88 54.72 -19.84 15.60
N TYR A 89 54.08 -19.19 14.64
CA TYR A 89 53.46 -17.87 14.77
C TYR A 89 51.94 -17.94 14.59
N TYR A 90 51.23 -17.01 15.21
CA TYR A 90 49.78 -16.95 15.25
C TYR A 90 49.27 -15.61 14.72
N VAL A 91 48.11 -15.61 14.06
CA VAL A 91 47.45 -14.39 13.59
C VAL A 91 46.96 -13.58 14.78
N PHE A 92 47.28 -12.28 14.81
CA PHE A 92 46.84 -11.35 15.84
C PHE A 92 46.18 -10.13 15.20
N GLN A 93 44.97 -9.81 15.67
CA GLN A 93 44.14 -8.70 15.17
C GLN A 93 43.90 -8.70 13.65
N GLY A 94 44.08 -9.84 12.98
CA GLY A 94 43.79 -10.02 11.56
C GLY A 94 44.84 -9.49 10.57
N TRP A 95 45.93 -8.86 11.02
CA TRP A 95 46.91 -8.23 10.11
C TRP A 95 48.39 -8.56 10.38
N ARG A 96 48.75 -9.17 11.53
CA ARG A 96 50.15 -9.53 11.83
C ARG A 96 50.32 -10.91 12.47
N CYS A 97 51.53 -11.43 12.36
CA CYS A 97 51.95 -12.70 12.95
C CYS A 97 52.76 -12.48 14.24
N VAL A 98 52.30 -13.07 15.35
CA VAL A 98 52.95 -12.96 16.67
C VAL A 98 53.41 -14.33 17.17
N SER A 99 54.45 -14.35 18.00
CA SER A 99 54.96 -15.61 18.58
C SER A 99 54.02 -16.15 19.67
N PHE A 100 54.21 -17.42 20.04
CA PHE A 100 53.56 -18.00 21.22
C PHE A 100 53.81 -17.17 22.49
N SER A 101 55.07 -16.76 22.73
CA SER A 101 55.45 -15.98 23.90
C SER A 101 54.68 -14.66 23.99
N PHE A 102 54.48 -13.97 22.87
CA PHE A 102 53.72 -12.72 22.82
C PHE A 102 52.26 -12.90 23.27
N CYS A 103 51.59 -13.96 22.80
CA CYS A 103 50.21 -14.27 23.21
C CYS A 103 50.14 -14.69 24.68
N GLN A 104 51.16 -15.43 25.14
CA GLN A 104 51.27 -15.88 26.53
C GLN A 104 51.53 -14.71 27.50
N ASP A 105 52.34 -13.73 27.11
CA ASP A 105 52.60 -12.55 27.92
C ASP A 105 51.33 -11.70 28.10
N LEU A 106 50.52 -11.55 27.04
CA LEU A 106 49.21 -10.91 27.10
C LEU A 106 48.25 -11.65 28.04
N HIS A 107 48.21 -12.98 27.98
CA HIS A 107 47.43 -13.81 28.90
C HIS A 107 47.88 -13.62 30.36
N ASN A 108 49.20 -13.58 30.60
CA ASN A 108 49.78 -13.45 31.94
C ASN A 108 49.68 -12.04 32.53
N GLN A 109 49.69 -11.00 31.70
CA GLN A 109 49.47 -9.61 32.13
C GLN A 109 48.10 -9.46 32.80
N CYS A 110 47.07 -10.16 32.29
CA CYS A 110 45.74 -10.09 32.86
C CYS A 110 45.63 -10.82 34.22
N LYS A 111 46.32 -11.96 34.38
CA LYS A 111 46.38 -12.68 35.68
C LYS A 111 47.05 -11.88 36.81
N LYS A 112 47.96 -10.97 36.49
CA LYS A 112 48.66 -10.11 37.49
C LYS A 112 47.83 -8.88 37.87
N SER A 113 47.00 -8.37 36.97
CA SER A 113 46.09 -7.23 37.18
C SER A 113 44.77 -7.69 37.81
N LYS A 114 44.82 -8.22 39.03
CA LYS A 114 43.64 -8.86 39.61
C LYS A 114 42.58 -7.88 40.17
N ASN A 115 42.61 -6.56 39.89
CA ASN A 115 41.64 -5.66 40.53
C ASN A 115 41.33 -4.26 39.95
N LEU A 116 41.75 -3.81 38.75
CA LEU A 116 41.42 -2.42 38.35
C LEU A 116 41.04 -2.08 36.90
N ASP A 117 40.97 -3.02 35.95
CA ASP A 117 40.54 -2.67 34.59
C ASP A 117 39.42 -3.55 34.05
N ALA A 118 38.33 -2.92 33.61
CA ALA A 118 37.15 -3.57 33.03
C ALA A 118 37.39 -4.13 31.60
N ASN A 119 38.58 -3.91 31.02
CA ASN A 119 38.96 -4.29 29.65
C ASN A 119 40.07 -5.37 29.60
N CYS A 120 40.19 -6.19 30.63
CA CYS A 120 41.23 -7.21 30.70
C CYS A 120 40.75 -8.55 30.11
N HIS A 121 41.24 -8.91 28.92
CA HIS A 121 40.88 -10.16 28.23
C HIS A 121 41.99 -11.22 28.37
N GLU A 122 41.63 -12.44 28.76
CA GLU A 122 42.55 -13.57 28.82
C GLU A 122 42.79 -14.14 27.40
N TYR A 123 43.81 -13.63 26.71
CA TYR A 123 44.13 -14.09 25.36
C TYR A 123 44.38 -15.61 25.32
N VAL A 124 43.81 -16.29 24.32
CA VAL A 124 43.93 -17.73 24.06
C VAL A 124 44.29 -17.99 22.60
N ILE A 125 44.88 -19.16 22.34
CA ILE A 125 45.24 -19.58 20.98
C ILE A 125 44.18 -20.57 20.47
N HIS A 126 43.52 -20.22 19.36
CA HIS A 126 42.51 -21.06 18.71
C HIS A 126 42.64 -20.96 17.18
N ASN A 127 42.62 -22.10 16.47
CA ASN A 127 42.74 -22.19 15.00
C ASN A 127 43.87 -21.34 14.38
N GLY A 128 45.05 -21.31 15.01
CA GLY A 128 46.20 -20.56 14.49
C GLY A 128 46.14 -19.05 14.74
N ALA A 129 45.18 -18.56 15.53
CA ALA A 129 45.04 -17.15 15.91
C ALA A 129 45.13 -16.96 17.43
N CYS A 130 45.68 -15.82 17.86
CA CYS A 130 45.69 -15.35 19.25
C CYS A 130 44.49 -14.40 19.44
N ILE A 131 43.45 -14.86 20.14
CA ILE A 131 42.15 -14.19 20.30
C ILE A 131 41.86 -13.86 21.77
N GLN A 132 40.98 -12.90 22.03
CA GLN A 132 40.73 -12.35 23.38
C GLN A 132 39.94 -13.30 24.30
N GLU A 133 39.05 -14.13 23.76
CA GLU A 133 38.19 -15.04 24.53
C GLU A 133 38.03 -16.37 23.79
N CYS A 134 37.70 -17.44 24.52
CA CYS A 134 37.37 -18.72 23.89
C CYS A 134 36.07 -18.57 23.07
N PRO A 135 36.00 -19.10 21.84
CA PRO A 135 34.76 -19.12 21.09
C PRO A 135 33.70 -19.96 21.82
N SER A 136 32.42 -19.68 21.55
CA SER A 136 31.28 -20.40 22.13
C SER A 136 31.47 -21.92 22.03
N GLY A 137 31.33 -22.62 23.17
CA GLY A 137 31.53 -24.08 23.27
C GLY A 137 32.93 -24.55 23.66
N TYR A 138 33.86 -23.62 23.97
CA TYR A 138 35.22 -23.96 24.41
C TYR A 138 35.54 -23.31 25.77
N MET A 139 36.22 -24.05 26.66
CA MET A 139 36.70 -23.53 27.96
C MET A 139 38.21 -23.69 28.11
N SER A 140 38.83 -22.70 28.78
CA SER A 140 40.24 -22.70 29.17
C SER A 140 40.59 -23.94 30.01
N SER A 141 41.41 -24.83 29.46
CA SER A 141 42.01 -25.95 30.19
C SER A 141 43.30 -25.50 30.88
N PHE A 142 43.54 -26.00 32.10
CA PHE A 142 44.78 -25.79 32.86
C PHE A 142 46.06 -26.30 32.14
N THR A 143 45.93 -26.95 30.99
CA THR A 143 47.04 -27.35 30.11
C THR A 143 46.85 -26.88 28.68
N HIS A 144 46.72 -25.56 28.43
CA HIS A 144 46.92 -24.83 27.15
C HIS A 144 46.49 -25.50 25.81
N ARG A 145 45.55 -26.44 25.84
CA ARG A 145 44.87 -27.07 24.70
C ARG A 145 43.42 -27.24 25.10
N LEU A 146 42.52 -26.74 24.26
CA LEU A 146 41.08 -26.83 24.47
C LEU A 146 40.63 -28.29 24.37
N GLN A 147 39.84 -28.72 25.35
CA GLN A 147 39.11 -29.98 25.31
C GLN A 147 37.67 -29.65 24.92
N GLN A 148 37.11 -30.38 23.95
CA GLN A 148 35.74 -30.18 23.51
C GLN A 148 34.79 -30.73 24.58
N LEU A 149 34.05 -29.85 25.26
CA LEU A 149 32.96 -30.24 26.16
C LEU A 149 31.64 -29.72 25.62
N HIS A 150 30.67 -30.61 25.51
CA HIS A 150 29.26 -30.34 25.21
C HIS A 150 28.62 -29.54 26.36
N VAL A 151 28.92 -28.25 26.48
CA VAL A 151 28.17 -27.30 27.32
C VAL A 151 27.84 -26.10 26.45
N LEU A 152 26.64 -26.12 25.90
CA LEU A 152 26.06 -25.03 25.12
C LEU A 152 25.86 -23.82 26.03
N SER A 153 26.80 -22.88 25.97
CA SER A 153 26.63 -21.52 26.49
C SER A 153 26.63 -20.58 25.28
N PHE A 154 25.45 -20.02 24.97
CA PHE A 154 25.27 -19.03 23.92
C PHE A 154 24.47 -17.83 24.43
N PHE A 155 25.04 -16.66 24.15
CA PHE A 155 24.51 -15.28 24.13
C PHE A 155 23.81 -14.71 25.38
N VAL A 156 24.48 -13.74 26.01
CA VAL A 156 23.84 -12.61 26.68
C VAL A 156 24.53 -11.31 26.25
N LEU A 157 23.74 -10.37 25.72
CA LEU A 157 24.12 -8.97 25.54
C LEU A 157 24.41 -8.31 26.90
N HIS A 158 25.57 -7.67 27.03
CA HIS A 158 25.83 -6.47 27.84
C HIS A 158 25.08 -6.34 29.20
N ASN A 159 25.47 -7.14 30.18
CA ASN A 159 26.04 -6.67 31.46
C ASN A 159 26.16 -7.86 32.44
N ARG A 160 27.39 -8.08 32.89
CA ARG A 160 27.85 -8.94 33.99
C ARG A 160 26.77 -9.68 34.80
N LEU A 161 26.71 -11.00 34.67
CA LEU A 161 26.32 -11.88 35.79
C LEU A 161 26.97 -13.27 35.67
N CYS A 162 28.25 -13.37 36.04
CA CYS A 162 28.86 -14.64 36.42
C CYS A 162 28.75 -14.80 37.94
N LEU A 163 28.02 -15.84 38.37
CA LEU A 163 28.27 -16.68 39.55
C LEU A 163 29.15 -16.06 40.67
N ALA A 164 28.56 -15.16 41.44
CA ALA A 164 28.81 -15.02 42.88
C ALA A 164 27.58 -14.32 43.48
N ALA A 165 26.82 -15.04 44.30
CA ALA A 165 25.73 -14.49 45.07
C ALA A 165 26.28 -13.43 46.02
N ASN A 166 26.17 -12.15 45.63
CA ASN A 166 26.14 -10.97 46.50
C ASN A 166 25.86 -9.74 45.65
N SER A 167 24.63 -9.60 45.15
CA SER A 167 24.16 -8.36 44.53
C SER A 167 22.65 -8.29 44.59
N THR A 168 22.13 -7.28 45.28
CA THR A 168 20.74 -6.84 45.20
C THR A 168 20.38 -6.50 43.76
N VAL A 169 19.36 -7.16 43.22
CA VAL A 169 18.84 -6.93 41.87
C VAL A 169 17.80 -5.81 41.95
N LEU A 170 18.14 -4.63 41.40
CA LEU A 170 17.23 -3.51 41.19
C LEU A 170 16.91 -3.46 39.69
N LEU A 171 15.68 -3.81 39.29
CA LEU A 171 15.26 -3.89 37.89
C LEU A 171 14.10 -2.92 37.61
N LEU A 172 14.32 -2.02 36.66
CA LEU A 172 13.33 -1.12 36.06
C LEU A 172 13.26 -1.44 34.55
N ALA A 173 12.40 -2.38 34.14
CA ALA A 173 12.06 -2.62 32.74
C ALA A 173 10.72 -3.36 32.61
N ALA A 174 10.05 -3.24 31.47
CA ALA A 174 8.82 -3.95 31.14
C ALA A 174 9.11 -5.37 30.61
N ASN A 175 8.21 -6.33 30.90
CA ASN A 175 8.28 -7.78 30.59
C ASN A 175 9.40 -8.56 31.31
N ILE A 176 9.34 -8.63 32.64
CA ILE A 176 10.41 -9.21 33.45
C ILE A 176 10.30 -10.74 33.53
N ALA A 177 9.10 -11.31 33.58
CA ALA A 177 8.94 -12.74 33.87
C ALA A 177 9.54 -13.67 32.79
N ALA A 178 9.27 -13.40 31.51
CA ALA A 178 9.79 -14.22 30.40
C ALA A 178 11.31 -14.09 30.25
N GLU A 179 11.84 -12.87 30.43
CA GLU A 179 13.27 -12.60 30.34
C GLU A 179 14.05 -13.22 31.51
N LEU A 180 13.46 -13.19 32.72
CA LEU A 180 13.99 -13.88 33.88
C LEU A 180 13.89 -15.40 33.73
N GLU A 181 12.85 -15.97 33.12
CA GLU A 181 12.80 -17.42 32.85
C GLU A 181 13.88 -17.82 31.83
N ALA A 182 14.04 -17.03 30.76
CA ALA A 182 15.10 -17.27 29.77
C ALA A 182 16.51 -17.21 30.40
N SER A 183 16.72 -16.27 31.34
CA SER A 183 18.03 -16.04 31.96
C SER A 183 18.32 -16.95 33.16
N LEU A 184 17.34 -17.15 34.03
CA LEU A 184 17.48 -17.81 35.34
C LEU A 184 16.74 -19.16 35.43
N GLY A 185 15.91 -19.53 34.45
CA GLY A 185 15.11 -20.75 34.48
C GLY A 185 15.91 -22.04 34.41
N GLN A 186 17.19 -21.97 33.99
CA GLN A 186 18.11 -23.11 34.00
C GLN A 186 18.82 -23.32 35.35
N ILE A 187 18.64 -22.42 36.33
CA ILE A 187 19.28 -22.56 37.63
C ILE A 187 18.66 -23.73 38.38
N GLU A 188 19.50 -24.70 38.74
CA GLU A 188 19.09 -25.93 39.43
C GLU A 188 19.39 -25.90 40.94
N VAL A 189 20.53 -25.32 41.33
CA VAL A 189 21.04 -25.33 42.71
C VAL A 189 21.55 -23.95 43.12
N ILE A 190 21.10 -23.46 44.28
CA ILE A 190 21.62 -22.25 44.92
C ILE A 190 22.46 -22.67 46.14
N LYS A 191 23.74 -22.27 46.17
CA LYS A 191 24.64 -22.62 47.29
C LYS A 191 24.39 -21.80 48.56
N GLY A 192 24.10 -20.51 48.41
CA GLY A 192 23.82 -19.60 49.53
C GLY A 192 22.34 -19.59 49.92
N TYR A 193 21.78 -18.40 49.96
CA TYR A 193 20.37 -18.13 50.27
C TYR A 193 19.66 -17.45 49.09
N LEU A 194 18.33 -17.49 49.09
CA LEU A 194 17.48 -16.76 48.14
C LEU A 194 16.76 -15.62 48.87
N SER A 195 16.96 -14.38 48.42
CA SER A 195 16.36 -13.19 49.03
C SER A 195 15.56 -12.38 47.99
N ILE A 196 14.28 -12.16 48.27
CA ILE A 196 13.32 -11.45 47.43
C ILE A 196 12.77 -10.29 48.25
N ARG A 197 13.29 -9.09 47.99
CA ARG A 197 12.97 -7.88 48.76
C ARG A 197 12.48 -6.77 47.83
N ARG A 198 11.34 -6.15 48.14
CA ARG A 198 10.80 -5.01 47.38
C ARG A 198 10.67 -5.30 45.88
N ALA A 199 10.40 -6.56 45.54
CA ALA A 199 10.28 -7.01 44.16
C ALA A 199 8.84 -6.77 43.67
N TYR A 200 8.46 -5.49 43.56
CA TYR A 200 7.07 -5.09 43.24
C TYR A 200 6.59 -5.54 41.87
N ALA A 201 7.49 -5.88 40.95
CA ALA A 201 7.13 -6.38 39.62
C ALA A 201 6.87 -7.89 39.58
N LEU A 202 7.30 -8.65 40.59
CA LEU A 202 7.15 -10.10 40.60
C LEU A 202 5.77 -10.50 41.12
N VAL A 203 5.05 -11.26 40.30
CA VAL A 203 3.78 -11.88 40.68
C VAL A 203 3.96 -13.35 41.07
N SER A 204 4.96 -14.03 40.49
CA SER A 204 5.29 -15.44 40.75
C SER A 204 6.81 -15.68 40.71
N LEU A 205 7.31 -16.72 41.39
CA LEU A 205 8.71 -17.19 41.30
C LEU A 205 8.88 -18.37 40.31
N SER A 206 7.83 -18.71 39.57
CA SER A 206 7.81 -19.80 38.59
C SER A 206 8.89 -19.71 37.50
N PHE A 207 9.45 -18.52 37.24
CA PHE A 207 10.58 -18.33 36.32
C PHE A 207 11.84 -19.11 36.75
N LEU A 208 12.01 -19.42 38.05
CA LEU A 208 13.03 -20.35 38.54
C LEU A 208 12.60 -21.80 38.34
N ARG A 209 12.42 -22.18 37.08
CA ARG A 209 11.71 -23.40 36.69
C ARG A 209 12.40 -24.70 37.12
N LYS A 210 13.74 -24.74 37.04
CA LYS A 210 14.54 -25.93 37.38
C LYS A 210 15.13 -25.93 38.80
N LEU A 211 14.91 -24.88 39.57
CA LEU A 211 15.50 -24.75 40.90
C LEU A 211 14.92 -25.82 41.82
N HIS A 212 15.73 -26.74 42.31
CA HIS A 212 15.25 -27.81 43.19
C HIS A 212 16.01 -27.88 44.52
N THR A 213 17.15 -27.20 44.67
CA THR A 213 17.95 -27.24 45.91
C THR A 213 18.51 -25.87 46.31
N ILE A 214 18.33 -25.51 47.58
CA ILE A 214 19.00 -24.39 48.25
C ILE A 214 19.84 -24.94 49.40
N LYS A 215 21.17 -24.81 49.32
CA LYS A 215 22.09 -25.43 50.28
C LYS A 215 22.23 -24.67 51.60
N GLY A 216 22.13 -23.33 51.57
CA GLY A 216 22.29 -22.51 52.77
C GLY A 216 23.72 -22.53 53.34
N GLU A 217 24.75 -22.60 52.49
CA GLU A 217 26.16 -22.46 52.90
C GLU A 217 26.44 -21.05 53.48
N GLN A 218 25.69 -20.06 52.99
CA GLN A 218 25.61 -18.69 53.49
C GLN A 218 24.13 -18.37 53.78
N LEU A 219 23.85 -17.65 54.86
CA LEU A 219 22.49 -17.33 55.31
C LEU A 219 22.31 -15.81 55.43
N GLU A 220 21.15 -15.30 55.07
CA GLU A 220 20.77 -13.90 55.29
C GLU A 220 20.54 -13.67 56.79
N ALA A 221 21.17 -12.62 57.33
CA ALA A 221 21.20 -12.32 58.77
C ALA A 221 21.59 -13.55 59.63
N ASP A 222 22.50 -14.38 59.13
CA ASP A 222 23.01 -15.62 59.74
C ASP A 222 21.93 -16.67 60.11
N SER A 223 20.70 -16.51 59.60
CA SER A 223 19.56 -17.34 60.02
C SER A 223 18.69 -17.85 58.87
N TYR A 224 18.58 -17.12 57.77
CA TYR A 224 17.57 -17.37 56.75
C TYR A 224 18.17 -17.83 55.42
N ALA A 225 17.70 -18.97 54.92
CA ALA A 225 18.05 -19.47 53.58
C ALA A 225 17.04 -19.04 52.51
N PHE A 226 15.82 -18.69 52.93
CA PHE A 226 14.80 -18.11 52.07
C PHE A 226 14.22 -16.87 52.75
N TYR A 227 14.32 -15.70 52.10
CA TYR A 227 13.94 -14.43 52.69
C TYR A 227 13.02 -13.65 51.74
N ALA A 228 11.75 -13.45 52.12
CA ALA A 228 10.77 -12.68 51.36
C ALA A 228 10.19 -11.51 52.18
N LEU A 229 10.48 -10.27 51.77
CA LEU A 229 10.06 -9.06 52.47
C LEU A 229 9.52 -7.98 51.52
N ASP A 230 8.36 -7.42 51.87
CA ASP A 230 7.76 -6.25 51.19
C ASP A 230 7.57 -6.46 49.68
N ASN A 231 6.98 -7.59 49.28
CA ASN A 231 6.66 -7.87 47.88
C ASN A 231 5.16 -7.70 47.64
N GLN A 232 4.75 -6.47 47.33
CA GLN A 232 3.33 -6.08 47.25
C GLN A 232 2.48 -6.82 46.21
N ASN A 233 3.10 -7.33 45.12
CA ASN A 233 2.38 -7.99 44.04
C ASN A 233 2.61 -9.50 43.95
N LEU A 234 3.43 -10.07 44.82
CA LEU A 234 3.73 -11.50 44.82
C LEU A 234 2.48 -12.27 45.26
N ARG A 235 1.99 -13.16 44.40
CA ARG A 235 0.75 -13.95 44.62
C ARG A 235 1.02 -15.43 44.79
N GLN A 236 2.01 -15.95 44.09
CA GLN A 236 2.39 -17.36 44.11
C GLN A 236 3.92 -17.49 44.24
N LEU A 237 4.40 -18.59 44.83
CA LEU A 237 5.81 -18.95 44.79
C LEU A 237 6.07 -19.86 43.59
N TRP A 238 5.67 -21.13 43.67
CA TRP A 238 5.73 -22.11 42.59
C TRP A 238 4.41 -22.86 42.45
N ASP A 239 4.20 -23.51 41.31
CA ASP A 239 3.17 -24.53 41.18
C ASP A 239 3.63 -25.82 41.88
N TRP A 240 3.29 -25.96 43.16
CA TRP A 240 3.67 -27.11 44.00
C TRP A 240 3.17 -28.46 43.49
N SER A 241 2.21 -28.49 42.55
CA SER A 241 1.79 -29.74 41.91
C SER A 241 2.85 -30.29 40.94
N LYS A 242 3.73 -29.44 40.43
CA LYS A 242 4.76 -29.77 39.43
C LYS A 242 6.18 -29.55 39.94
N HIS A 243 6.35 -28.70 40.95
CA HIS A 243 7.65 -28.22 41.41
C HIS A 243 7.98 -28.76 42.80
N ASN A 244 9.24 -29.17 42.99
CA ASN A 244 9.76 -29.66 44.26
C ASN A 244 11.03 -28.89 44.62
N LEU A 245 11.15 -28.50 45.88
CA LEU A 245 12.24 -27.68 46.38
C LEU A 245 12.72 -28.21 47.73
N THR A 246 14.03 -28.36 47.89
CA THR A 246 14.66 -28.78 49.14
C THR A 246 15.55 -27.67 49.70
N ILE A 247 15.38 -27.33 50.98
CA ILE A 247 16.23 -26.38 51.71
C ILE A 247 17.07 -27.17 52.72
N GLU A 248 18.36 -27.35 52.44
CA GLU A 248 19.24 -28.18 53.27
C GLU A 248 19.50 -27.54 54.64
N ARG A 249 19.81 -26.24 54.67
CA ARG A 249 20.14 -25.47 55.89
C ARG A 249 19.49 -24.10 55.88
N GLY A 250 19.18 -23.55 57.07
CA GLY A 250 18.58 -22.22 57.26
C GLY A 250 17.05 -22.22 57.44
N ARG A 251 16.52 -21.08 57.91
CA ARG A 251 15.08 -20.82 58.14
C ARG A 251 14.45 -20.05 56.98
N THR A 252 13.12 -19.94 56.97
CA THR A 252 12.37 -19.16 55.99
C THR A 252 11.71 -17.94 56.63
N PHE A 253 11.77 -16.77 55.98
CA PHE A 253 11.22 -15.51 56.49
C PHE A 253 10.19 -14.90 55.51
N PHE A 254 9.02 -14.52 56.01
CA PHE A 254 7.93 -13.91 55.22
C PHE A 254 7.25 -12.78 55.99
N HIS A 255 7.39 -11.54 55.51
CA HIS A 255 6.70 -10.36 56.06
C HIS A 255 6.29 -9.39 54.94
N PHE A 256 5.15 -8.72 55.09
CA PHE A 256 4.66 -7.68 54.16
C PHE A 256 4.48 -8.17 52.71
N ASN A 257 4.00 -9.39 52.52
CA ASN A 257 3.64 -9.91 51.20
C ASN A 257 2.11 -9.95 51.08
N SER A 258 1.50 -8.78 50.88
CA SER A 258 0.06 -8.59 51.08
C SER A 258 -0.83 -9.43 50.15
N LYS A 259 -0.34 -9.75 48.94
CA LYS A 259 -1.06 -10.57 47.95
C LYS A 259 -0.67 -12.05 47.95
N LEU A 260 0.26 -12.49 48.81
CA LEU A 260 0.70 -13.88 48.90
C LEU A 260 -0.12 -14.63 49.95
N CYS A 261 -0.94 -15.58 49.51
CA CYS A 261 -1.77 -16.37 50.41
C CYS A 261 -0.95 -17.16 51.45
N MET A 262 -1.38 -17.13 52.71
CA MET A 262 -0.77 -17.91 53.79
C MET A 262 -0.77 -19.42 53.53
N SER A 263 -1.72 -19.94 52.74
CA SER A 263 -1.75 -21.34 52.31
C SER A 263 -0.54 -21.71 51.44
N GLU A 264 -0.05 -20.81 50.60
CA GLU A 264 1.14 -21.05 49.75
C GLU A 264 2.43 -21.11 50.57
N ILE A 265 2.54 -20.27 51.60
CA ILE A 265 3.68 -20.31 52.53
C ILE A 265 3.68 -21.63 53.32
N ARG A 266 2.52 -22.07 53.80
CA ARG A 266 2.39 -23.36 54.51
C ARG A 266 2.75 -24.56 53.63
N LYS A 267 2.37 -24.54 52.35
CA LYS A 267 2.79 -25.57 51.37
C LYS A 267 4.31 -25.58 51.18
N LEU A 268 4.94 -24.40 51.11
CA LEU A 268 6.40 -24.31 51.03
C LEU A 268 7.05 -24.97 52.26
N GLU A 269 6.56 -24.68 53.48
CA GLU A 269 7.10 -25.29 54.71
C GLU A 269 6.95 -26.81 54.73
N GLU A 270 5.88 -27.34 54.15
CA GLU A 270 5.60 -28.77 54.01
C GLU A 270 6.53 -29.43 52.98
N VAL A 271 6.65 -28.86 51.79
CA VAL A 271 7.50 -29.39 50.70
C VAL A 271 8.98 -29.32 51.06
N THR A 272 9.42 -28.22 51.67
CA THR A 272 10.84 -28.00 52.00
C THR A 272 11.24 -28.61 53.35
N GLY A 273 10.27 -29.03 54.18
CA GLY A 273 10.51 -29.57 55.52
C GLY A 273 11.01 -28.55 56.54
N THR A 274 10.82 -27.25 56.31
CA THR A 274 11.30 -26.17 57.21
C THR A 274 10.34 -25.82 58.34
N LYS A 275 9.14 -26.42 58.37
CA LYS A 275 8.08 -26.13 59.36
C LYS A 275 8.56 -26.17 60.81
N GLU A 276 9.37 -27.16 61.16
CA GLU A 276 9.89 -27.32 62.53
C GLU A 276 11.11 -26.43 62.83
N ARG A 277 11.72 -25.82 61.80
CA ARG A 277 12.90 -24.95 61.92
C ARG A 277 12.54 -23.48 62.14
N ASN A 278 11.34 -23.07 61.74
CA ASN A 278 10.89 -21.67 61.77
C ASN A 278 10.42 -21.25 63.18
N GLN A 279 10.67 -19.99 63.55
CA GLN A 279 10.18 -19.39 64.80
C GLN A 279 8.85 -18.66 64.58
N LYS A 280 8.09 -18.43 65.66
CA LYS A 280 6.73 -17.86 65.64
C LYS A 280 6.64 -16.47 64.97
N ASN A 281 7.73 -15.70 64.96
CA ASN A 281 7.79 -14.36 64.36
C ASN A 281 8.42 -14.34 62.97
N ASP A 282 8.94 -15.46 62.46
CA ASP A 282 9.59 -15.51 61.13
C ASP A 282 8.57 -15.36 59.99
N ILE A 283 7.32 -15.79 60.22
CA ILE A 283 6.21 -15.70 59.28
C ILE A 283 5.07 -14.91 59.93
N ALA A 284 4.83 -13.68 59.46
CA ALA A 284 3.79 -12.82 60.02
C ALA A 284 2.40 -13.11 59.43
N ALA A 285 1.48 -13.64 60.23
CA ALA A 285 0.13 -13.97 59.77
C ALA A 285 -0.74 -12.74 59.42
N ARG A 286 -0.40 -11.55 59.93
CA ARG A 286 -1.19 -10.32 59.71
C ARG A 286 -0.74 -9.47 58.53
N THR A 287 0.47 -9.70 57.99
CA THR A 287 1.06 -8.89 56.91
C THR A 287 1.35 -9.72 55.66
N ASN A 288 0.94 -10.98 55.65
CA ASN A 288 1.02 -11.84 54.47
C ASN A 288 -0.41 -12.28 54.11
N GLY A 289 -0.81 -12.01 52.88
CA GLY A 289 -2.13 -12.38 52.37
C GLY A 289 -3.29 -11.50 52.87
N ASP A 290 -3.01 -10.37 53.53
CA ASP A 290 -4.01 -9.40 54.02
C ASP A 290 -4.78 -8.70 52.90
N GLN A 291 -4.24 -8.66 51.68
CA GLN A 291 -4.88 -8.14 50.47
C GLN A 291 -5.07 -9.23 49.40
N ALA A 292 -4.96 -10.52 49.78
CA ALA A 292 -5.06 -11.64 48.85
C ALA A 292 -6.46 -12.26 48.86
N SER A 293 -7.09 -12.37 47.69
CA SER A 293 -8.29 -13.19 47.49
C SER A 293 -7.88 -14.66 47.34
N CYS A 294 -7.78 -15.39 48.44
CA CYS A 294 -7.36 -16.80 48.37
C CYS A 294 -8.52 -17.68 47.89
N GLU A 295 -8.41 -18.23 46.68
CA GLU A 295 -9.46 -19.08 46.11
C GLU A 295 -9.36 -20.51 46.63
N MET A 296 -10.32 -20.94 47.46
CA MET A 296 -10.34 -22.29 48.04
C MET A 296 -11.40 -23.21 47.41
N GLN A 297 -12.35 -22.66 46.65
CA GLN A 297 -13.42 -23.43 46.00
C GLN A 297 -13.27 -23.48 44.48
N LEU A 298 -13.70 -24.59 43.88
CA LEU A 298 -13.64 -24.82 42.44
C LEU A 298 -14.96 -24.43 41.75
N LEU A 299 -14.88 -23.58 40.72
CA LEU A 299 -15.98 -23.29 39.79
C LEU A 299 -15.94 -24.27 38.61
N ASN A 300 -17.09 -24.83 38.27
CA ASN A 300 -17.27 -25.76 37.16
C ASN A 300 -18.12 -25.11 36.06
N PHE A 301 -17.70 -25.26 34.81
CA PHE A 301 -18.48 -24.83 33.65
C PHE A 301 -19.69 -25.76 33.44
N THR A 302 -20.89 -25.19 33.37
CA THR A 302 -22.15 -25.94 33.18
C THR A 302 -22.58 -26.00 31.72
N SER A 303 -22.24 -24.98 30.92
CA SER A 303 -22.50 -24.97 29.48
C SER A 303 -21.44 -24.20 28.71
N VAL A 304 -20.98 -24.77 27.59
CA VAL A 304 -20.04 -24.15 26.67
C VAL A 304 -20.58 -24.32 25.25
N LYS A 305 -20.99 -23.22 24.62
CA LYS A 305 -21.43 -23.23 23.21
C LYS A 305 -20.42 -22.46 22.38
N VAL A 306 -19.95 -23.10 21.33
CA VAL A 306 -18.89 -22.57 20.47
C VAL A 306 -19.48 -22.22 19.11
N ARG A 307 -18.97 -21.14 18.53
CA ARG A 307 -19.15 -20.76 17.13
C ARG A 307 -17.80 -20.30 16.57
N ALA A 308 -17.75 -19.99 15.28
CA ALA A 308 -16.51 -19.56 14.63
C ALA A 308 -15.91 -18.27 15.23
N ASN A 309 -16.74 -17.31 15.65
CA ASN A 309 -16.28 -16.00 16.13
C ASN A 309 -16.73 -15.66 17.57
N MET A 310 -17.34 -16.61 18.29
CA MET A 310 -17.85 -16.37 19.64
C MET A 310 -17.91 -17.65 20.48
N ILE A 311 -17.79 -17.50 21.79
CA ILE A 311 -17.95 -18.58 22.77
C ILE A 311 -18.90 -18.10 23.86
N ILE A 312 -19.93 -18.89 24.15
CA ILE A 312 -20.86 -18.67 25.25
C ILE A 312 -20.49 -19.61 26.39
N LEU A 313 -20.28 -19.06 27.57
CA LEU A 313 -19.88 -19.76 28.79
C LEU A 313 -20.99 -19.62 29.84
N LYS A 314 -21.24 -20.69 30.58
CA LYS A 314 -21.97 -20.69 31.85
C LYS A 314 -21.22 -21.52 32.88
N TRP A 315 -21.27 -21.11 34.15
CA TRP A 315 -20.66 -21.83 35.27
C TRP A 315 -21.58 -21.84 36.48
N ASN A 316 -21.31 -22.73 37.43
CA ASN A 316 -22.09 -22.84 38.66
C ASN A 316 -22.09 -21.53 39.45
N SER A 317 -23.25 -21.16 40.00
CA SER A 317 -23.34 -20.02 40.91
C SER A 317 -22.48 -20.23 42.17
N PHE A 318 -21.90 -19.14 42.67
CA PHE A 318 -21.09 -19.11 43.89
C PHE A 318 -21.50 -17.91 44.74
N TRP A 319 -21.63 -18.13 46.05
CA TRP A 319 -21.93 -17.10 47.03
C TRP A 319 -21.06 -17.31 48.29
N PRO A 320 -20.29 -16.30 48.72
CA PRO A 320 -19.51 -16.36 49.96
C PRO A 320 -20.41 -16.33 51.21
N SER A 321 -19.81 -16.54 52.38
CA SER A 321 -20.53 -16.58 53.66
C SER A 321 -21.32 -15.29 53.96
N ASP A 322 -20.74 -14.13 53.68
CA ASP A 322 -21.48 -12.86 53.57
C ASP A 322 -21.66 -12.53 52.08
N TYR A 323 -22.89 -12.53 51.61
CA TYR A 323 -23.21 -12.30 50.19
C TYR A 323 -22.79 -10.92 49.69
N ARG A 324 -22.61 -9.94 50.60
CA ARG A 324 -22.15 -8.58 50.26
C ARG A 324 -20.69 -8.56 49.84
N ASP A 325 -19.95 -9.62 50.15
CA ASP A 325 -18.54 -9.73 49.79
C ASP A 325 -18.34 -10.12 48.32
N LEU A 326 -19.37 -10.60 47.62
CA LEU A 326 -19.27 -10.92 46.20
C LEU A 326 -19.53 -9.67 45.34
N LEU A 327 -18.48 -9.16 44.72
CA LEU A 327 -18.58 -8.06 43.75
C LEU A 327 -18.97 -8.56 42.35
N GLY A 328 -18.57 -9.79 41.99
CA GLY A 328 -18.87 -10.40 40.70
C GLY A 328 -17.92 -11.54 40.32
N PHE A 329 -17.80 -11.80 39.03
CA PHE A 329 -16.90 -12.78 38.43
C PHE A 329 -16.00 -12.12 37.38
N MET A 330 -14.79 -12.64 37.23
CA MET A 330 -13.85 -12.28 36.17
C MET A 330 -13.68 -13.47 35.24
N VAL A 331 -13.95 -13.28 33.95
CA VAL A 331 -13.65 -14.24 32.89
C VAL A 331 -12.33 -13.85 32.23
N LEU A 332 -11.33 -14.72 32.33
CA LEU A 332 -10.01 -14.56 31.74
C LEU A 332 -9.89 -15.47 30.53
N TYR A 333 -9.52 -14.92 29.38
CA TYR A 333 -9.27 -15.72 28.17
C TYR A 333 -8.07 -15.24 27.36
N LYS A 334 -7.36 -16.17 26.71
CA LYS A 334 -6.26 -15.87 25.77
C LYS A 334 -6.13 -16.93 24.68
N GLU A 335 -5.52 -16.55 23.56
CA GLU A 335 -5.15 -17.48 22.49
C GLU A 335 -4.04 -18.43 23.00
N ALA A 336 -4.24 -19.73 22.84
CA ALA A 336 -3.38 -20.77 23.40
C ALA A 336 -3.21 -21.93 22.42
N PRO A 337 -2.20 -21.87 21.52
CA PRO A 337 -1.93 -22.95 20.56
C PRO A 337 -1.64 -24.29 21.26
N TYR A 338 -0.98 -24.23 22.42
CA TYR A 338 -0.60 -25.38 23.24
C TYR A 338 -1.31 -25.34 24.60
N LYS A 339 -1.47 -26.51 25.23
CA LYS A 339 -2.15 -26.67 26.54
C LYS A 339 -1.20 -26.52 27.74
N ASN A 340 -0.25 -25.60 27.65
CA ASN A 340 0.79 -25.36 28.68
C ASN A 340 0.64 -24.00 29.38
N VAL A 341 -0.52 -23.35 29.25
CA VAL A 341 -0.76 -22.02 29.79
C VAL A 341 -0.88 -22.07 31.32
N THR A 342 -0.23 -21.11 31.98
CA THR A 342 -0.34 -20.90 33.44
C THR A 342 -1.15 -19.65 33.77
N GLU A 343 -1.75 -19.62 34.95
CA GLU A 343 -2.53 -18.48 35.47
C GLU A 343 -1.76 -17.14 35.48
N PHE A 344 -0.44 -17.20 35.64
CA PHE A 344 0.42 -16.02 35.80
C PHE A 344 1.08 -15.54 34.50
N ASP A 345 0.77 -16.21 33.39
CA ASP A 345 1.34 -15.91 32.08
C ASP A 345 0.86 -14.53 31.58
N GLY A 346 1.79 -13.56 31.48
CA GLY A 346 1.53 -12.19 31.05
C GLY A 346 1.07 -11.19 32.14
N GLN A 347 1.14 -11.53 33.43
CA GLN A 347 0.84 -10.58 34.54
C GLN A 347 2.04 -9.69 34.92
N ASP A 348 2.78 -9.16 33.94
CA ASP A 348 3.75 -8.10 34.18
C ASP A 348 3.04 -6.74 34.32
N ALA A 349 3.60 -5.82 35.09
CA ALA A 349 3.03 -4.48 35.34
C ALA A 349 2.72 -3.65 34.07
N CYS A 350 3.13 -4.09 32.88
CA CYS A 350 2.91 -3.44 31.58
C CYS A 350 2.13 -4.28 30.53
N GLY A 351 1.56 -5.44 30.88
CA GLY A 351 0.42 -6.02 30.15
C GLY A 351 0.62 -6.48 28.69
N SER A 352 1.82 -6.91 28.26
CA SER A 352 1.95 -7.55 26.93
C SER A 352 1.83 -9.07 27.03
N ASN A 353 1.01 -9.68 26.16
CA ASN A 353 0.57 -11.10 26.19
C ASN A 353 -0.24 -11.53 27.43
N SER A 354 -0.91 -10.57 28.09
CA SER A 354 -1.76 -10.80 29.25
C SER A 354 -3.10 -11.46 28.89
N TRP A 355 -3.69 -12.15 29.87
CA TRP A 355 -5.07 -12.61 29.80
C TRP A 355 -6.02 -11.43 29.54
N VAL A 356 -6.96 -11.59 28.61
CA VAL A 356 -8.06 -10.64 28.42
C VAL A 356 -9.07 -10.89 29.54
N ILE A 357 -9.40 -9.84 30.30
CA ILE A 357 -10.28 -9.92 31.48
C ILE A 357 -11.63 -9.28 31.12
N ALA A 358 -12.71 -9.97 31.42
CA ALA A 358 -14.06 -9.45 31.35
C ALA A 358 -14.77 -9.62 32.70
N ASP A 359 -15.25 -8.52 33.26
CA ASP A 359 -16.00 -8.50 34.51
C ASP A 359 -17.47 -8.83 34.26
N VAL A 360 -18.05 -9.63 35.14
CA VAL A 360 -19.42 -10.17 35.05
C VAL A 360 -20.11 -9.98 36.39
N ASP A 361 -21.23 -9.27 36.37
CA ASP A 361 -22.01 -9.01 37.58
C ASP A 361 -22.62 -10.29 38.16
N PRO A 362 -22.79 -10.37 39.49
CA PRO A 362 -23.41 -11.53 40.12
C PRO A 362 -24.90 -11.60 39.76
N PRO A 363 -25.46 -12.81 39.51
CA PRO A 363 -26.85 -12.96 39.12
C PRO A 363 -27.82 -12.60 40.27
N PRO A 364 -29.06 -12.20 39.96
CA PRO A 364 -30.07 -11.94 40.99
C PRO A 364 -30.35 -13.19 41.82
N ARG A 365 -30.25 -13.08 43.16
CA ARG A 365 -30.39 -14.21 44.09
C ARG A 365 -31.75 -14.93 44.00
N ALA A 366 -32.79 -14.25 43.52
CA ALA A 366 -34.15 -14.78 43.47
C ALA A 366 -34.33 -15.99 42.52
N ASN A 367 -33.51 -16.10 41.47
CA ASN A 367 -33.77 -17.05 40.38
C ASN A 367 -32.81 -18.26 40.31
N GLN A 368 -31.79 -18.35 41.18
CA GLN A 368 -30.76 -19.43 41.16
C GLN A 368 -30.20 -19.73 39.75
N GLU A 369 -30.16 -18.75 38.86
CA GLU A 369 -29.61 -18.96 37.51
C GLU A 369 -28.08 -19.01 37.53
N ASP A 370 -27.53 -19.91 36.72
CA ASP A 370 -26.09 -19.98 36.50
C ASP A 370 -25.57 -18.71 35.81
N PRO A 371 -24.56 -18.04 36.38
CA PRO A 371 -23.88 -16.93 35.70
C PRO A 371 -23.26 -17.37 34.37
N GLY A 372 -23.20 -16.44 33.42
CA GLY A 372 -22.63 -16.71 32.12
C GLY A 372 -22.15 -15.46 31.38
N TYR A 373 -21.32 -15.69 30.38
CA TYR A 373 -20.69 -14.65 29.58
C TYR A 373 -20.57 -15.04 28.11
N LEU A 374 -20.67 -14.06 27.22
CA LEU A 374 -20.52 -14.22 25.78
C LEU A 374 -19.25 -13.51 25.32
N ILE A 375 -18.23 -14.29 24.96
CA ILE A 375 -17.00 -13.79 24.36
C ILE A 375 -17.25 -13.60 22.85
N ARG A 376 -17.05 -12.38 22.32
CA ARG A 376 -17.24 -12.03 20.90
C ARG A 376 -15.91 -11.73 20.22
N SER A 377 -15.94 -11.66 18.89
CA SER A 377 -14.79 -11.26 18.04
C SER A 377 -13.57 -12.18 18.15
N LEU A 378 -13.82 -13.48 18.31
CA LEU A 378 -12.77 -14.51 18.33
C LEU A 378 -12.34 -14.91 16.91
N LYS A 379 -11.10 -15.36 16.78
CA LYS A 379 -10.59 -15.93 15.52
C LYS A 379 -11.22 -17.32 15.29
N PRO A 380 -11.66 -17.64 14.06
CA PRO A 380 -12.09 -18.99 13.70
C PRO A 380 -10.99 -20.03 13.83
N TRP A 381 -11.37 -21.28 14.06
CA TRP A 381 -10.44 -22.42 14.19
C TRP A 381 -9.25 -22.20 15.14
N THR A 382 -9.45 -21.40 16.18
CA THR A 382 -8.39 -20.98 17.09
C THR A 382 -8.67 -21.53 18.49
N GLN A 383 -7.62 -22.05 19.12
CA GLN A 383 -7.71 -22.60 20.47
C GLN A 383 -7.51 -21.47 21.50
N TYR A 384 -8.47 -21.35 22.41
CA TYR A 384 -8.46 -20.41 23.52
C TYR A 384 -8.36 -21.12 24.86
N ALA A 385 -7.54 -20.59 25.75
CA ALA A 385 -7.54 -20.93 27.18
C ALA A 385 -8.49 -19.98 27.90
N ILE A 386 -9.36 -20.51 28.76
CA ILE A 386 -10.42 -19.77 29.46
C ILE A 386 -10.45 -20.17 30.92
N MET A 387 -10.54 -19.19 31.82
CA MET A 387 -10.65 -19.39 33.27
C MET A 387 -11.64 -18.38 33.86
N VAL A 388 -12.36 -18.75 34.92
CA VAL A 388 -13.26 -17.87 35.64
C VAL A 388 -12.84 -17.80 37.11
N ARG A 389 -12.91 -16.62 37.73
CA ARG A 389 -12.68 -16.46 39.16
C ARG A 389 -13.61 -15.43 39.77
N THR A 390 -13.81 -15.49 41.08
CA THR A 390 -14.66 -14.54 41.81
C THR A 390 -13.93 -13.23 42.07
N GLN A 391 -14.65 -12.11 42.01
CA GLN A 391 -14.21 -10.81 42.49
C GLN A 391 -14.86 -10.55 43.85
N LEU A 392 -14.04 -10.29 44.86
CA LEU A 392 -14.48 -10.16 46.25
C LEU A 392 -14.12 -8.78 46.83
N SER A 393 -14.91 -8.30 47.79
CA SER A 393 -14.57 -7.14 48.60
C SER A 393 -13.47 -7.51 49.63
N ALA A 394 -12.59 -6.56 49.94
CA ALA A 394 -11.66 -6.71 51.04
C ALA A 394 -12.41 -6.43 52.35
N SER A 395 -12.49 -7.41 53.25
CA SER A 395 -13.06 -7.26 54.60
C SER A 395 -11.94 -7.28 55.63
N ASP A 396 -11.95 -6.31 56.55
CA ASP A 396 -10.94 -6.16 57.60
C ASP A 396 -11.11 -7.17 58.75
N GLU A 397 -12.29 -7.81 58.86
CA GLU A 397 -12.64 -8.65 60.01
C GLU A 397 -12.44 -10.16 59.75
N HIS A 398 -12.61 -10.63 58.51
CA HIS A 398 -12.53 -12.06 58.16
C HIS A 398 -11.91 -12.27 56.78
N GLN A 399 -11.12 -13.34 56.64
CA GLN A 399 -10.52 -13.71 55.35
C GLN A 399 -11.60 -14.27 54.40
N VAL A 400 -11.95 -13.50 53.37
CA VAL A 400 -12.98 -13.89 52.39
C VAL A 400 -12.38 -14.92 51.41
N HIS A 401 -12.98 -16.11 51.37
CA HIS A 401 -12.55 -17.19 50.49
C HIS A 401 -13.22 -17.08 49.12
N GLY A 402 -12.41 -17.02 48.07
CA GLY A 402 -12.88 -16.97 46.69
C GLY A 402 -13.07 -18.34 46.06
N ALA A 403 -13.57 -18.32 44.82
CA ALA A 403 -13.65 -19.49 43.97
C ALA A 403 -13.04 -19.23 42.59
N LYS A 404 -12.46 -20.27 41.99
CA LYS A 404 -11.91 -20.22 40.62
C LYS A 404 -12.16 -21.50 39.86
N SER A 405 -12.20 -21.42 38.54
CA SER A 405 -12.28 -22.60 37.67
C SER A 405 -10.90 -23.11 37.29
N ASN A 406 -10.84 -24.35 36.80
CA ASN A 406 -9.66 -24.82 36.06
C ASN A 406 -9.57 -24.09 34.70
N ILE A 407 -8.37 -24.04 34.12
CA ILE A 407 -8.15 -23.55 32.76
C ILE A 407 -8.77 -24.55 31.78
N MET A 408 -9.79 -24.10 31.05
CA MET A 408 -10.46 -24.85 30.00
C MET A 408 -9.89 -24.45 28.64
N TYR A 409 -9.66 -25.43 27.76
CA TYR A 409 -9.22 -25.18 26.39
C TYR A 409 -10.36 -25.47 25.42
N VAL A 410 -10.73 -24.46 24.63
CA VAL A 410 -11.84 -24.54 23.66
C VAL A 410 -11.34 -24.06 22.31
N ARG A 411 -11.60 -24.82 21.24
CA ARG A 411 -11.30 -24.41 19.88
C ARG A 411 -12.57 -23.90 19.19
N THR A 412 -12.52 -22.70 18.62
CA THR A 412 -13.62 -22.14 17.83
C THR A 412 -13.89 -22.96 16.57
N ASP A 413 -15.13 -22.94 16.08
CA ASP A 413 -15.47 -23.64 14.84
C ASP A 413 -14.70 -23.05 13.66
N ALA A 414 -14.44 -23.89 12.66
CA ALA A 414 -13.81 -23.44 11.43
C ALA A 414 -14.78 -22.58 10.60
N SER A 415 -14.26 -21.63 9.82
CA SER A 415 -15.02 -20.75 8.92
C SER A 415 -14.40 -20.76 7.51
N LYS A 416 -14.89 -19.96 6.57
CA LYS A 416 -14.30 -19.87 5.22
C LYS A 416 -12.84 -19.41 5.28
N PRO A 417 -11.90 -20.04 4.53
CA PRO A 417 -10.53 -19.57 4.43
C PRO A 417 -10.45 -18.23 3.69
N SER A 418 -9.37 -17.47 3.90
CA SER A 418 -9.02 -16.33 3.04
C SER A 418 -8.51 -16.81 1.67
N GLY A 419 -8.38 -15.91 0.69
CA GLY A 419 -7.84 -16.25 -0.63
C GLY A 419 -6.37 -16.69 -0.57
N PRO A 420 -5.91 -17.56 -1.50
CA PRO A 420 -4.49 -17.83 -1.71
C PRO A 420 -3.69 -16.56 -1.99
N LEU A 421 -2.43 -16.54 -1.56
CA LEU A 421 -1.54 -15.38 -1.67
C LEU A 421 -0.59 -15.51 -2.86
N ASP A 422 -0.17 -14.37 -3.41
CA ASP A 422 0.89 -14.26 -4.43
C ASP A 422 0.82 -15.30 -5.57
N PRO A 423 -0.32 -15.44 -6.29
CA PRO A 423 -0.39 -16.36 -7.42
C PRO A 423 0.50 -15.87 -8.56
N ILE A 424 1.39 -16.73 -9.02
CA ILE A 424 2.28 -16.50 -10.15
C ILE A 424 1.97 -17.49 -11.27
N SER A 425 1.99 -16.99 -12.50
CA SER A 425 1.75 -17.76 -13.71
C SER A 425 2.95 -17.65 -14.66
N SER A 426 3.23 -18.73 -15.39
CA SER A 426 4.28 -18.77 -16.40
C SER A 426 3.92 -19.73 -17.51
N SER A 427 4.41 -19.48 -18.72
CA SER A 427 4.20 -20.38 -19.85
C SER A 427 5.55 -20.77 -20.45
N ASN A 428 5.81 -22.07 -20.51
CA ASN A 428 7.01 -22.66 -21.11
C ASN A 428 6.72 -23.35 -22.45
N SER A 429 5.45 -23.39 -22.88
CA SER A 429 4.97 -24.11 -24.06
C SER A 429 3.76 -23.38 -24.64
N SER A 430 3.51 -23.55 -25.94
CA SER A 430 2.37 -22.91 -26.61
C SER A 430 1.01 -23.41 -26.11
N SER A 431 0.98 -24.53 -25.39
CA SER A 431 -0.27 -25.14 -24.90
C SER A 431 -0.32 -25.37 -23.39
N GLN A 432 0.62 -24.79 -22.63
CA GLN A 432 0.71 -25.02 -21.19
C GLN A 432 0.97 -23.74 -20.38
N ILE A 433 0.36 -23.69 -19.19
CA ILE A 433 0.57 -22.66 -18.17
C ILE A 433 0.89 -23.35 -16.84
N ILE A 434 1.98 -22.93 -16.21
CA ILE A 434 2.43 -23.36 -14.89
C ILE A 434 2.01 -22.29 -13.88
N LEU A 435 1.34 -22.71 -12.82
CA LEU A 435 0.85 -21.87 -11.73
C LEU A 435 1.51 -22.26 -10.42
N LYS A 436 1.84 -21.26 -9.60
CA LYS A 436 2.25 -21.43 -8.20
C LYS A 436 1.59 -20.36 -7.33
N TRP A 437 1.31 -20.67 -6.07
CA TRP A 437 0.72 -19.72 -5.12
C TRP A 437 1.20 -20.03 -3.69
N LYS A 438 0.93 -19.13 -2.75
CA LYS A 438 1.14 -19.33 -1.31
C LYS A 438 -0.16 -19.68 -0.60
N PRO A 439 -0.10 -20.36 0.55
CA PRO A 439 -1.28 -20.67 1.34
C PRO A 439 -1.96 -19.40 1.88
N PRO A 440 -3.26 -19.47 2.20
CA PRO A 440 -4.02 -18.32 2.67
C PRO A 440 -3.57 -17.82 4.05
N THR A 441 -3.55 -16.50 4.27
CA THR A 441 -3.19 -15.85 5.56
C THR A 441 -4.02 -16.38 6.73
N SER A 442 -5.32 -16.58 6.51
CA SER A 442 -6.25 -17.10 7.50
C SER A 442 -6.92 -18.37 6.97
N PRO A 443 -6.32 -19.55 7.17
CA PRO A 443 -6.89 -20.82 6.72
C PRO A 443 -8.25 -21.15 7.36
N ASN A 444 -8.51 -20.61 8.56
CA ASN A 444 -9.75 -20.76 9.32
C ASN A 444 -10.24 -22.21 9.44
N GLY A 445 -9.32 -23.17 9.36
CA GLY A 445 -9.56 -24.60 9.20
C GLY A 445 -8.32 -25.27 8.59
N ASN A 446 -8.35 -26.59 8.44
CA ASN A 446 -7.30 -27.29 7.70
C ASN A 446 -7.62 -27.23 6.19
N ILE A 447 -6.67 -26.77 5.37
CA ILE A 447 -6.87 -26.70 3.92
C ILE A 447 -6.88 -28.12 3.34
N THR A 448 -7.90 -28.42 2.53
CA THR A 448 -8.13 -29.75 1.96
C THR A 448 -7.65 -29.86 0.52
N HIS A 449 -8.01 -28.88 -0.32
CA HIS A 449 -7.66 -28.81 -1.73
C HIS A 449 -7.71 -27.35 -2.21
N TYR A 450 -7.14 -27.11 -3.38
CA TYR A 450 -7.28 -25.86 -4.13
C TYR A 450 -8.04 -26.15 -5.42
N ARG A 451 -9.00 -25.30 -5.75
CA ARG A 451 -9.76 -25.35 -7.00
C ARG A 451 -9.20 -24.30 -7.95
N VAL A 452 -8.79 -24.73 -9.13
CA VAL A 452 -8.24 -23.86 -10.17
C VAL A 452 -9.17 -23.89 -11.38
N ILE A 453 -9.64 -22.72 -11.80
CA ILE A 453 -10.55 -22.55 -12.94
C ILE A 453 -9.86 -21.66 -13.97
N CYS A 454 -9.89 -22.05 -15.23
CA CYS A 454 -9.21 -21.35 -16.33
C CYS A 454 -10.21 -20.89 -17.38
N HIS A 455 -10.30 -19.58 -17.60
CA HIS A 455 -11.17 -18.97 -18.59
C HIS A 455 -10.36 -18.38 -19.74
N LYS A 456 -10.60 -18.85 -20.97
CA LYS A 456 -10.06 -18.20 -22.17
C LYS A 456 -10.57 -16.75 -22.24
N GLN A 457 -9.68 -15.81 -22.50
CA GLN A 457 -10.02 -14.41 -22.75
C GLN A 457 -10.05 -14.15 -24.26
N GLU A 458 -11.04 -13.41 -24.72
CA GLU A 458 -11.06 -12.90 -26.09
C GLU A 458 -10.07 -11.75 -26.24
N GLU A 459 -9.54 -11.56 -27.45
CA GLU A 459 -8.69 -10.40 -27.75
C GLU A 459 -9.53 -9.12 -27.79
N ASP A 460 -8.89 -7.98 -27.48
CA ASP A 460 -9.58 -6.69 -27.36
C ASP A 460 -10.36 -6.35 -28.64
N SER A 461 -11.65 -6.04 -28.51
CA SER A 461 -12.56 -5.82 -29.66
C SER A 461 -12.14 -4.69 -30.59
N ASP A 462 -11.31 -3.79 -30.09
CA ASP A 462 -10.76 -2.65 -30.83
C ASP A 462 -9.69 -3.07 -31.83
N LEU A 463 -8.96 -4.16 -31.57
CA LEU A 463 -7.92 -4.70 -32.47
C LEU A 463 -8.50 -5.13 -33.82
N TYR A 464 -9.79 -5.49 -33.86
CA TYR A 464 -10.49 -5.89 -35.08
C TYR A 464 -10.99 -4.69 -35.90
N LYS A 465 -11.10 -3.50 -35.30
CA LYS A 465 -11.77 -2.34 -35.89
C LYS A 465 -10.81 -1.31 -36.49
N PHE A 466 -9.54 -1.34 -36.12
CA PHE A 466 -8.56 -0.35 -36.57
C PHE A 466 -7.82 -0.76 -37.84
N ASP A 467 -7.55 0.22 -38.70
CA ASP A 467 -6.66 0.06 -39.84
C ASP A 467 -5.22 0.43 -39.44
N TYR A 468 -4.38 -0.59 -39.27
CA TYR A 468 -2.98 -0.44 -38.84
C TYR A 468 -2.00 -0.11 -39.97
N CYS A 469 -2.49 0.06 -41.20
CA CYS A 469 -1.67 0.55 -42.32
C CYS A 469 -1.66 2.08 -42.41
N LEU A 470 -2.49 2.77 -41.62
CA LEU A 470 -2.49 4.23 -41.54
C LEU A 470 -1.19 4.76 -40.91
N GLN A 471 -0.61 5.78 -41.54
CA GLN A 471 0.67 6.36 -41.13
C GLN A 471 0.55 6.96 -39.71
N GLY A 472 1.41 6.50 -38.79
CA GLY A 472 1.41 6.91 -37.37
C GLY A 472 0.81 5.89 -36.40
N MET A 473 0.17 4.82 -36.88
CA MET A 473 -0.31 3.72 -36.04
C MET A 473 0.84 2.80 -35.60
N LYS A 474 0.98 2.57 -34.29
CA LYS A 474 1.93 1.59 -33.75
C LYS A 474 1.31 0.19 -33.77
N LEU A 475 2.02 -0.77 -34.35
CA LEU A 475 1.63 -2.19 -34.32
C LEU A 475 1.55 -2.69 -32.87
N PRO A 476 0.40 -3.21 -32.41
CA PRO A 476 0.28 -3.80 -31.08
C PRO A 476 1.03 -5.14 -31.05
N SER A 477 2.10 -5.23 -30.27
CA SER A 477 2.80 -6.48 -29.98
C SER A 477 2.52 -6.91 -28.54
N ARG A 478 2.16 -8.18 -28.32
CA ARG A 478 1.99 -8.76 -26.98
C ARG A 478 3.16 -9.69 -26.66
N THR A 479 3.56 -9.76 -25.39
CA THR A 479 4.58 -10.69 -24.92
C THR A 479 3.93 -11.89 -24.20
N PRO A 480 4.49 -13.09 -24.33
CA PRO A 480 4.10 -14.24 -23.51
C PRO A 480 4.40 -14.00 -22.02
N THR A 481 3.75 -14.75 -21.14
CA THR A 481 4.02 -14.68 -19.71
C THR A 481 5.27 -15.50 -19.37
N HIS A 482 6.41 -14.83 -19.17
CA HIS A 482 7.69 -15.44 -18.75
C HIS A 482 8.03 -15.03 -17.30
N LEU A 483 8.66 -15.93 -16.53
CA LEU A 483 9.20 -15.61 -15.21
C LEU A 483 10.54 -14.88 -15.38
N ASP A 484 10.66 -13.66 -14.85
CA ASP A 484 11.96 -13.01 -14.76
C ASP A 484 12.86 -13.81 -13.79
N SER A 485 14.14 -13.97 -14.15
CA SER A 485 15.11 -14.73 -13.35
C SER A 485 15.30 -14.23 -11.91
N GLU A 486 14.85 -13.00 -11.61
CA GLU A 486 14.84 -12.42 -10.27
C GLU A 486 13.69 -12.98 -9.39
N ASP A 487 12.54 -13.32 -9.98
CA ASP A 487 11.37 -13.83 -9.24
C ASP A 487 11.51 -15.31 -8.87
N GLU A 488 12.19 -16.12 -9.70
CA GLU A 488 12.58 -17.48 -9.34
C GLU A 488 13.59 -17.51 -8.17
N GLN A 489 14.53 -16.57 -8.13
CA GLN A 489 15.49 -16.44 -7.01
C GLN A 489 14.81 -16.02 -5.70
N LYS A 490 13.72 -15.27 -5.78
CA LYS A 490 12.92 -14.82 -4.64
C LYS A 490 12.08 -15.95 -4.04
N TRP A 491 11.60 -16.89 -4.87
CA TRP A 491 10.83 -18.06 -4.45
C TRP A 491 11.70 -19.20 -3.89
N ASN A 492 12.89 -19.42 -4.45
CA ASN A 492 13.84 -20.44 -3.97
C ASN A 492 14.51 -20.08 -2.62
N ARG A 493 14.23 -18.90 -2.06
CA ARG A 493 14.51 -18.60 -0.64
C ARG A 493 13.39 -19.14 0.24
N THR A 494 13.26 -20.46 0.27
CA THR A 494 12.63 -21.15 1.39
C THR A 494 13.47 -20.84 2.63
N GLU A 495 12.83 -20.43 3.71
CA GLU A 495 13.47 -20.22 5.01
C GLU A 495 13.96 -21.56 5.59
N GLU A 496 15.03 -22.12 5.01
CA GLU A 496 15.91 -23.03 5.75
C GLU A 496 17.00 -22.18 6.41
N PRO A 497 17.24 -22.33 7.72
CA PRO A 497 18.28 -21.60 8.42
C PRO A 497 19.64 -22.15 7.99
N ASN A 498 20.18 -21.61 6.91
CA ASN A 498 21.55 -21.89 6.52
C ASN A 498 22.49 -21.32 7.58
N SER A 499 23.20 -22.23 8.24
CA SER A 499 24.32 -21.98 9.13
C SER A 499 25.45 -21.25 8.37
N GLY A 500 25.42 -19.93 8.39
CA GLY A 500 26.47 -19.08 7.85
C GLY A 500 26.30 -17.67 8.39
N GLY A 501 27.12 -17.31 9.38
CA GLY A 501 26.97 -16.07 10.12
C GLY A 501 27.15 -14.80 9.28
N GLY A 502 26.51 -13.72 9.75
CA GLY A 502 27.01 -12.37 9.53
C GLY A 502 26.12 -11.42 8.74
N CYS A 503 24.81 -11.37 8.98
CA CYS A 503 24.10 -10.10 8.87
C CYS A 503 22.95 -10.07 9.88
N CYS A 504 23.04 -9.19 10.88
CA CYS A 504 21.87 -8.84 11.67
C CYS A 504 20.88 -8.14 10.73
N THR A 505 19.63 -8.58 10.70
CA THR A 505 18.56 -7.77 10.11
C THR A 505 18.56 -6.43 10.82
N CYS A 506 18.90 -5.37 10.09
CA CYS A 506 18.88 -4.02 10.64
C CYS A 506 17.49 -3.79 11.25
N PRO A 507 17.40 -3.35 12.52
CA PRO A 507 16.12 -3.01 13.10
C PRO A 507 15.49 -1.94 12.23
N LYS A 508 14.36 -2.29 11.60
CA LYS A 508 13.62 -1.40 10.72
C LYS A 508 13.36 -0.08 11.46
N THR A 509 13.56 1.02 10.78
CA THR A 509 13.31 2.34 11.37
C THR A 509 11.83 2.46 11.75
N LYS A 510 11.51 3.31 12.73
CA LYS A 510 10.12 3.55 13.14
C LYS A 510 9.23 3.96 11.95
N MET A 511 9.78 4.70 10.98
CA MET A 511 9.11 5.06 9.73
C MET A 511 8.82 3.85 8.84
N GLU A 512 9.74 2.88 8.74
CA GLU A 512 9.50 1.64 7.98
C GLU A 512 8.48 0.73 8.65
N LEU A 513 8.51 0.60 9.98
CA LEU A 513 7.47 -0.12 10.72
C LEU A 513 6.09 0.53 10.52
N GLU A 514 6.00 1.86 10.62
CA GLU A 514 4.74 2.58 10.42
C GLU A 514 4.24 2.47 8.97
N LYS A 515 5.14 2.52 7.98
CA LYS A 515 4.79 2.32 6.57
C LYS A 515 4.28 0.89 6.33
N GLN A 516 4.96 -0.11 6.88
CA GLN A 516 4.53 -1.52 6.76
C GLN A 516 3.23 -1.80 7.52
N GLN A 517 3.04 -1.25 8.71
CA GLN A 517 1.78 -1.37 9.44
C GLN A 517 0.63 -0.69 8.70
N LYS A 518 0.86 0.46 8.05
CA LYS A 518 -0.14 1.13 7.20
C LYS A 518 -0.46 0.30 5.96
N GLU A 519 0.53 -0.32 5.32
CA GLU A 519 0.32 -1.20 4.17
C GLU A 519 -0.45 -2.48 4.56
N ILE A 520 -0.07 -3.11 5.67
CA ILE A 520 -0.78 -4.29 6.22
C ILE A 520 -2.20 -3.92 6.63
N ALA A 521 -2.41 -2.78 7.28
CA ALA A 521 -3.73 -2.29 7.65
C ALA A 521 -4.58 -2.01 6.41
N TYR A 522 -4.00 -1.39 5.37
CA TYR A 522 -4.68 -1.14 4.10
C TYR A 522 -5.11 -2.44 3.41
N ARG A 523 -4.21 -3.44 3.30
CA ARG A 523 -4.55 -4.76 2.74
C ARG A 523 -5.64 -5.46 3.57
N LYS A 524 -5.54 -5.41 4.90
CA LYS A 524 -6.55 -5.98 5.79
C LYS A 524 -7.91 -5.30 5.65
N THR A 525 -7.96 -3.97 5.58
CA THR A 525 -9.22 -3.23 5.36
C THR A 525 -9.84 -3.56 4.01
N PHE A 526 -9.02 -3.73 2.97
CA PHE A 526 -9.49 -4.18 1.65
C PHE A 526 -10.05 -5.61 1.70
N GLU A 527 -9.36 -6.54 2.38
CA GLU A 527 -9.87 -7.90 2.61
C GLU A 527 -11.18 -7.90 3.43
N ASP A 528 -11.24 -7.14 4.53
CA ASP A 528 -12.43 -7.01 5.38
C ASP A 528 -13.61 -6.39 4.60
N TYR A 529 -13.36 -5.38 3.76
CA TYR A 529 -14.35 -4.79 2.85
C TYR A 529 -14.91 -5.84 1.87
N LEU A 530 -14.02 -6.59 1.22
CA LEU A 530 -14.41 -7.64 0.27
C LEU A 530 -15.23 -8.75 0.96
N HIS A 531 -14.85 -9.11 2.20
CA HIS A 531 -15.56 -10.07 3.03
C HIS A 531 -16.98 -9.62 3.42
N ASN A 532 -17.19 -8.31 3.61
CA ASN A 532 -18.47 -7.73 4.04
C ASN A 532 -19.42 -7.39 2.88
N VAL A 533 -18.90 -6.98 1.72
CA VAL A 533 -19.72 -6.58 0.56
C VAL A 533 -20.24 -7.80 -0.24
N VAL A 534 -19.46 -8.87 -0.34
CA VAL A 534 -19.81 -10.03 -1.21
C VAL A 534 -20.78 -11.02 -0.53
N PHE A 535 -21.00 -10.92 0.79
CA PHE A 535 -21.87 -11.85 1.53
C PHE A 535 -22.84 -11.16 2.49
N GLU A 536 -23.91 -10.56 1.96
CA GLU A 536 -25.19 -10.61 2.67
C GLU A 536 -25.84 -11.96 2.42
N SER A 537 -26.10 -12.72 3.48
CA SER A 537 -26.95 -13.91 3.38
C SER A 537 -28.37 -13.45 3.06
N LYS A 538 -28.99 -14.06 2.04
CA LYS A 538 -30.45 -13.99 1.85
C LYS A 538 -31.09 -14.43 3.17
N GLN A 539 -31.60 -13.48 3.94
CA GLN A 539 -32.34 -13.80 5.15
C GLN A 539 -33.55 -14.64 4.77
N SER A 540 -33.61 -15.85 5.34
CA SER A 540 -34.79 -16.68 5.39
C SER A 540 -35.96 -15.86 5.96
N ARG A 541 -37.07 -15.82 5.22
CA ARG A 541 -38.34 -15.21 5.66
C ARG A 541 -38.70 -15.70 7.09
N PRO A 542 -39.18 -14.82 8.00
CA PRO A 542 -39.65 -15.26 9.30
C PRO A 542 -40.89 -16.15 9.15
N ARG A 543 -40.83 -17.39 9.65
CA ARG A 543 -42.02 -18.20 9.92
C ARG A 543 -42.79 -17.53 11.07
N ARG A 544 -44.02 -17.10 10.80
CA ARG A 544 -45.04 -16.89 11.84
C ARG A 544 -45.38 -18.24 12.47
N SER A 545 -45.46 -18.26 13.79
CA SER A 545 -45.88 -19.38 14.61
C SER A 545 -47.40 -19.60 14.54
N VAL A 546 -47.77 -20.80 14.08
CA VAL A 546 -48.79 -21.74 14.60
C VAL A 546 -50.20 -21.21 14.96
N GLU A 547 -51.21 -21.61 14.18
CA GLU A 547 -52.33 -22.46 14.66
C GLU A 547 -53.07 -23.15 13.48
N ASN A 548 -53.49 -24.39 13.72
CA ASN A 548 -54.03 -25.46 12.83
C ASN A 548 -55.58 -25.40 12.68
N PRO A 549 -56.30 -26.32 11.98
CA PRO A 549 -56.01 -27.15 10.77
C PRO A 549 -57.18 -27.26 9.73
N GLU A 550 -56.89 -27.91 8.58
CA GLU A 550 -57.77 -28.75 7.71
C GLU A 550 -58.85 -28.13 6.75
N PRO A 551 -59.33 -28.87 5.73
CA PRO A 551 -58.63 -29.54 4.61
C PRO A 551 -59.28 -29.16 3.23
N VAL A 552 -58.90 -29.82 2.13
CA VAL A 552 -59.71 -30.16 0.90
C VAL A 552 -58.89 -30.07 -0.41
N GLU A 553 -58.56 -31.26 -0.92
CA GLU A 553 -58.68 -31.77 -2.31
C GLU A 553 -58.35 -30.86 -3.51
N SER A 554 -57.30 -31.18 -4.29
CA SER A 554 -57.33 -31.92 -5.58
C SER A 554 -57.98 -31.13 -6.73
N THR A 555 -57.37 -30.88 -7.89
CA THR A 555 -57.02 -31.85 -8.95
C THR A 555 -56.42 -31.11 -10.16
N HIS A 556 -55.50 -31.77 -10.88
CA HIS A 556 -55.25 -31.81 -12.35
C HIS A 556 -55.19 -30.49 -13.17
N PHE A 557 -54.25 -30.30 -14.10
CA PHE A 557 -54.13 -31.06 -15.34
C PHE A 557 -52.74 -30.96 -16.00
N TYR A 558 -52.42 -32.05 -16.71
CA TYR A 558 -51.22 -32.34 -17.49
C TYR A 558 -51.19 -31.68 -18.88
N SER A 559 -49.98 -31.74 -19.47
CA SER A 559 -49.62 -31.80 -20.91
C SER A 559 -49.16 -30.45 -21.50
N THR A 560 -48.08 -30.34 -22.27
CA THR A 560 -47.34 -31.34 -23.07
C THR A 560 -45.95 -30.78 -23.41
N MET A 561 -44.91 -31.62 -23.34
CA MET A 561 -43.62 -31.32 -23.98
C MET A 561 -43.74 -31.41 -25.51
N SER A 562 -43.17 -30.45 -26.22
CA SER A 562 -42.59 -30.69 -27.54
C SER A 562 -41.24 -29.99 -27.60
N SER A 563 -40.24 -30.76 -28.01
CA SER A 563 -38.84 -30.40 -28.16
C SER A 563 -38.61 -29.38 -29.27
N LEU A 564 -37.85 -28.34 -28.99
CA LEU A 564 -36.94 -27.75 -29.97
C LEU A 564 -35.52 -27.81 -29.39
N GLN A 565 -34.67 -28.57 -30.08
CA GLN A 565 -33.23 -28.58 -29.89
C GLN A 565 -32.68 -27.24 -30.36
N THR A 566 -31.97 -26.54 -29.47
CA THR A 566 -31.03 -25.49 -29.86
C THR A 566 -29.65 -25.96 -29.45
N THR A 567 -28.89 -26.45 -30.43
CA THR A 567 -27.47 -26.74 -30.34
C THR A 567 -26.71 -25.49 -29.91
N THR A 568 -26.25 -25.44 -28.66
CA THR A 568 -25.18 -24.53 -28.23
C THR A 568 -24.01 -25.39 -27.79
N ALA A 569 -22.88 -25.18 -28.45
CA ALA A 569 -21.65 -25.93 -28.25
C ALA A 569 -21.15 -25.75 -26.80
N SER A 570 -21.05 -26.87 -26.09
CA SER A 570 -20.41 -26.97 -24.78
C SER A 570 -18.90 -26.78 -24.93
N TYR A 571 -18.36 -25.70 -24.35
CA TYR A 571 -16.94 -25.60 -24.04
C TYR A 571 -16.68 -26.33 -22.72
N LYS A 572 -15.64 -27.18 -22.69
CA LYS A 572 -15.28 -27.99 -21.52
C LYS A 572 -14.64 -27.11 -20.44
N GLU A 573 -15.26 -27.06 -19.26
CA GLU A 573 -14.61 -26.63 -18.02
C GLU A 573 -13.68 -27.76 -17.55
N GLU A 574 -12.36 -27.56 -17.58
CA GLU A 574 -11.41 -28.47 -16.93
C GLU A 574 -11.32 -28.10 -15.44
N GLU A 575 -12.12 -28.77 -14.61
CA GLU A 575 -12.03 -28.67 -13.16
C GLU A 575 -11.00 -29.67 -12.65
N LYS A 576 -9.85 -29.18 -12.16
CA LYS A 576 -8.78 -30.01 -11.62
C LYS A 576 -8.70 -29.86 -10.11
N ASP A 577 -9.01 -30.94 -9.41
CA ASP A 577 -9.06 -31.00 -7.94
C ASP A 577 -7.71 -31.52 -7.42
N ASP A 578 -6.72 -30.62 -7.28
CA ASP A 578 -5.38 -31.00 -6.84
C ASP A 578 -5.29 -31.06 -5.30
N LYS A 579 -4.88 -32.23 -4.78
CA LYS A 579 -4.61 -32.44 -3.35
C LYS A 579 -3.30 -31.78 -2.95
N VAL A 580 -3.41 -30.73 -2.13
CA VAL A 580 -2.35 -30.10 -1.31
C VAL A 580 -1.02 -29.85 -2.05
N SER A 581 -1.06 -29.53 -3.34
CA SER A 581 0.08 -28.92 -4.03
C SER A 581 -0.20 -27.44 -4.22
N GLU A 582 0.79 -26.61 -3.88
CA GLU A 582 0.75 -25.15 -4.04
C GLU A 582 1.15 -24.73 -5.47
N SER A 583 1.05 -25.68 -6.41
CA SER A 583 1.39 -25.52 -7.82
C SER A 583 0.58 -26.49 -8.67
N THR A 584 0.21 -26.05 -9.88
CA THR A 584 -0.40 -26.93 -10.89
C THR A 584 0.03 -26.53 -12.30
N VAL A 585 -0.11 -27.47 -13.23
CA VAL A 585 0.11 -27.24 -14.67
C VAL A 585 -1.21 -27.46 -15.39
N ILE A 586 -1.64 -26.44 -16.13
CA ILE A 586 -2.80 -26.46 -17.02
C ILE A 586 -2.28 -26.75 -18.43
N SER A 587 -2.87 -27.75 -19.09
CA SER A 587 -2.48 -28.25 -20.42
C SER A 587 -3.61 -28.08 -21.43
N ASN A 588 -3.35 -28.40 -22.70
CA ASN A 588 -4.33 -28.33 -23.80
C ASN A 588 -4.88 -26.92 -24.09
N LEU A 589 -4.07 -25.89 -23.85
CA LEU A 589 -4.42 -24.51 -24.12
C LEU A 589 -4.12 -24.12 -25.57
N GLN A 590 -4.82 -23.10 -26.08
CA GLN A 590 -4.56 -22.53 -27.39
C GLN A 590 -3.28 -21.71 -27.36
N HIS A 591 -2.54 -21.74 -28.47
CA HIS A 591 -1.30 -20.99 -28.61
C HIS A 591 -1.56 -19.49 -28.64
N PHE A 592 -0.58 -18.74 -28.14
CA PHE A 592 -0.60 -17.29 -28.00
C PHE A 592 -1.91 -16.67 -27.49
N THR A 593 -2.63 -17.34 -26.60
CA THR A 593 -3.97 -16.96 -26.14
C THR A 593 -3.92 -16.52 -24.68
N SER A 594 -4.64 -15.46 -24.34
CA SER A 594 -4.76 -14.97 -22.96
C SER A 594 -5.79 -15.79 -22.17
N TYR A 595 -5.46 -16.12 -20.94
CA TYR A 595 -6.31 -16.85 -20.00
C TYR A 595 -6.39 -16.11 -18.66
N LYS A 596 -7.61 -16.02 -18.13
CA LYS A 596 -7.89 -15.54 -16.77
C LYS A 596 -8.09 -16.76 -15.88
N ILE A 597 -7.28 -16.87 -14.83
CA ILE A 597 -7.20 -18.04 -13.97
C ILE A 597 -7.66 -17.66 -12.57
N GLU A 598 -8.56 -18.46 -12.01
CA GLU A 598 -9.14 -18.31 -10.68
C GLU A 598 -8.62 -19.41 -9.76
N ILE A 599 -8.09 -19.04 -8.60
CA ILE A 599 -7.54 -19.98 -7.61
C ILE A 599 -8.31 -19.81 -6.30
N ILE A 600 -8.90 -20.89 -5.80
CA ILE A 600 -9.77 -20.92 -4.64
C ILE A 600 -9.22 -21.93 -3.63
N ALA A 601 -9.09 -21.55 -2.35
CA ALA A 601 -8.70 -22.46 -1.27
C ALA A 601 -9.93 -23.04 -0.57
N CYS A 602 -9.98 -24.34 -0.31
CA CYS A 602 -11.12 -24.98 0.37
C CYS A 602 -10.67 -25.75 1.62
N ASN A 603 -11.38 -25.54 2.74
CA ASN A 603 -11.07 -26.21 4.01
C ASN A 603 -12.07 -27.34 4.39
N HIS A 604 -12.96 -27.69 3.47
CA HIS A 604 -13.86 -28.82 3.58
C HIS A 604 -13.94 -29.53 2.22
N PRO A 605 -13.97 -30.89 2.19
CA PRO A 605 -13.88 -31.63 0.94
C PRO A 605 -15.15 -31.57 0.07
N THR A 606 -16.32 -31.33 0.65
CA THR A 606 -17.62 -31.47 -0.08
C THR A 606 -18.55 -30.26 0.02
N GLU A 607 -18.19 -29.23 0.79
CA GLU A 607 -19.08 -28.09 1.00
C GLU A 607 -18.53 -26.84 0.28
N PRO A 608 -19.19 -26.34 -0.78
CA PRO A 608 -18.71 -25.18 -1.53
C PRO A 608 -18.73 -23.88 -0.69
N ASN A 609 -19.56 -23.81 0.34
CA ASN A 609 -19.60 -22.68 1.29
C ASN A 609 -18.37 -22.58 2.21
N ARG A 610 -17.46 -23.56 2.13
CA ARG A 610 -16.22 -23.67 2.92
C ARG A 610 -14.96 -23.38 2.10
N CYS A 611 -15.15 -22.73 0.95
CA CYS A 611 -14.10 -22.26 0.06
C CYS A 611 -13.91 -20.74 0.19
N SER A 612 -12.71 -20.28 -0.14
CA SER A 612 -12.35 -18.86 -0.15
C SER A 612 -12.98 -18.13 -1.32
N MET A 613 -12.80 -16.81 -1.36
CA MET A 613 -12.95 -16.10 -2.62
C MET A 613 -11.85 -16.51 -3.61
N ALA A 614 -12.15 -16.36 -4.90
CA ALA A 614 -11.18 -16.56 -5.97
C ALA A 614 -10.11 -15.46 -5.95
N THR A 615 -8.85 -15.87 -5.99
CA THR A 615 -7.73 -15.00 -6.33
C THR A 615 -7.44 -15.16 -7.82
N TYR A 616 -7.27 -14.04 -8.53
CA TYR A 616 -7.13 -14.04 -9.99
C TYR A 616 -5.68 -13.85 -10.42
N VAL A 617 -5.29 -14.54 -11.50
CA VAL A 617 -4.06 -14.29 -12.23
C VAL A 617 -4.31 -14.43 -13.72
N SER A 618 -3.70 -13.57 -14.53
CA SER A 618 -3.78 -13.64 -15.98
C SER A 618 -2.48 -14.22 -16.55
N ALA A 619 -2.58 -14.96 -17.65
CA ALA A 619 -1.44 -15.58 -18.30
C ALA A 619 -1.69 -15.75 -19.79
N ARG A 620 -0.66 -15.51 -20.61
CA ARG A 620 -0.69 -15.76 -22.06
C ARG A 620 0.28 -16.89 -22.41
N THR A 621 -0.20 -17.85 -23.19
CA THR A 621 0.61 -18.97 -23.69
C THR A 621 1.66 -18.52 -24.70
N MET A 622 2.69 -19.35 -24.93
CA MET A 622 3.72 -19.06 -25.94
C MET A 622 3.17 -19.10 -27.38
N PRO A 623 3.76 -18.33 -28.32
CA PRO A 623 3.41 -18.39 -29.74
C PRO A 623 3.95 -19.67 -30.39
N GLU A 624 3.26 -20.11 -31.43
CA GLU A 624 3.70 -21.19 -32.31
C GLU A 624 4.46 -20.62 -33.53
N LEU A 625 5.64 -21.17 -33.83
CA LEU A 625 6.61 -20.55 -34.74
C LEU A 625 6.13 -20.35 -36.19
N LYS A 626 5.19 -21.17 -36.68
CA LYS A 626 4.70 -21.14 -38.07
C LYS A 626 3.20 -20.83 -38.19
N ALA A 627 2.56 -20.49 -37.08
CA ALA A 627 1.13 -20.22 -37.06
C ALA A 627 0.74 -18.96 -37.85
N ASP A 628 1.68 -18.03 -38.03
CA ASP A 628 1.48 -16.76 -38.73
C ASP A 628 1.87 -16.81 -40.22
N ASP A 629 2.34 -17.96 -40.72
CA ASP A 629 2.76 -18.12 -42.11
C ASP A 629 1.53 -18.27 -43.02
N ILE A 630 1.54 -17.59 -44.17
CA ILE A 630 0.45 -17.64 -45.15
C ILE A 630 0.35 -19.07 -45.74
N PRO A 631 -0.81 -19.74 -45.64
CA PRO A 631 -0.99 -21.08 -46.17
C PRO A 631 -1.17 -21.06 -47.70
N GLY A 632 -0.38 -21.86 -48.40
CA GLY A 632 -0.50 -22.07 -49.84
C GLY A 632 0.09 -20.96 -50.73
N PRO A 633 -0.05 -21.08 -52.06
CA PRO A 633 0.59 -20.16 -53.01
C PRO A 633 -0.16 -18.83 -53.17
N VAL A 634 0.58 -17.74 -53.39
CA VAL A 634 0.03 -16.42 -53.75
C VAL A 634 -0.36 -16.42 -55.23
N THR A 635 -1.61 -16.05 -55.52
CA THR A 635 -2.18 -16.01 -56.88
C THR A 635 -2.38 -14.57 -57.37
N HIS A 636 -2.47 -14.37 -58.69
CA HIS A 636 -2.67 -13.05 -59.29
C HIS A 636 -3.64 -13.10 -60.48
N GLU A 637 -4.44 -12.05 -60.65
CA GLU A 637 -5.35 -11.85 -61.76
C GLU A 637 -5.11 -10.46 -62.38
N ILE A 638 -4.89 -10.39 -63.70
CA ILE A 638 -4.72 -9.11 -64.42
C ILE A 638 -6.10 -8.63 -64.88
N VAL A 639 -6.52 -7.46 -64.38
CA VAL A 639 -7.80 -6.84 -64.71
C VAL A 639 -7.57 -5.66 -65.65
N ASN A 640 -8.06 -5.79 -66.88
CA ASN A 640 -7.89 -4.82 -67.97
C ASN A 640 -8.96 -3.70 -67.94
N GLU A 641 -9.22 -3.12 -66.77
CA GLU A 641 -10.01 -1.88 -66.64
C GLU A 641 -9.12 -0.66 -66.90
N GLU A 642 -9.69 0.53 -67.14
CA GLU A 642 -8.90 1.77 -67.26
C GLU A 642 -8.79 2.48 -65.89
N PRO A 643 -7.62 2.52 -65.22
CA PRO A 643 -6.31 1.94 -65.57
C PRO A 643 -6.12 0.45 -65.16
N PRO A 644 -5.28 -0.33 -65.87
CA PRO A 644 -5.12 -1.75 -65.64
C PRO A 644 -4.45 -2.00 -64.29
N HIS A 645 -4.87 -3.06 -63.62
CA HIS A 645 -4.38 -3.39 -62.29
C HIS A 645 -4.28 -4.91 -62.10
N VAL A 646 -3.38 -5.32 -61.22
CA VAL A 646 -3.22 -6.73 -60.83
C VAL A 646 -3.84 -6.93 -59.46
N LEU A 647 -4.75 -7.90 -59.34
CA LEU A 647 -5.32 -8.33 -58.08
C LEU A 647 -4.49 -9.50 -57.54
N VAL A 648 -3.78 -9.29 -56.44
CA VAL A 648 -2.99 -10.33 -55.76
C VAL A 648 -3.81 -10.92 -54.63
N LYS A 649 -3.97 -12.25 -54.60
CA LYS A 649 -4.80 -12.99 -53.62
C LYS A 649 -3.99 -14.05 -52.89
N TRP A 650 -4.26 -14.25 -51.61
CA TRP A 650 -3.67 -15.29 -50.76
C TRP A 650 -4.71 -15.82 -49.77
N HIS A 651 -4.41 -16.90 -49.05
CA HIS A 651 -5.28 -17.45 -48.00
C HIS A 651 -4.82 -16.95 -46.62
N GLU A 652 -5.75 -16.70 -45.70
CA GLU A 652 -5.41 -16.25 -44.33
C GLU A 652 -4.96 -17.46 -43.49
N PRO A 653 -3.93 -17.31 -42.63
CA PRO A 653 -3.58 -18.35 -41.67
C PRO A 653 -4.78 -18.77 -40.81
N PRO A 654 -5.11 -20.07 -40.70
CA PRO A 654 -6.35 -20.53 -40.06
C PRO A 654 -6.35 -20.41 -38.53
N SER A 655 -5.18 -20.43 -37.91
CA SER A 655 -5.01 -20.29 -36.45
C SER A 655 -3.75 -19.46 -36.17
N PRO A 656 -3.79 -18.13 -36.38
CA PRO A 656 -2.65 -17.25 -36.15
C PRO A 656 -2.35 -17.10 -34.66
N ASN A 657 -1.14 -16.65 -34.33
CA ASN A 657 -0.77 -16.31 -32.96
C ASN A 657 -1.56 -15.07 -32.50
N GLY A 658 -2.74 -15.31 -31.93
CA GLY A 658 -3.70 -14.28 -31.56
C GLY A 658 -4.52 -13.82 -32.77
N LEU A 659 -4.08 -12.74 -33.42
CA LEU A 659 -4.82 -12.09 -34.52
C LEU A 659 -3.85 -11.58 -35.59
N ILE A 660 -4.19 -11.76 -36.87
CA ILE A 660 -3.49 -11.10 -37.99
C ILE A 660 -3.94 -9.64 -38.08
N ILE A 661 -3.00 -8.72 -37.98
CA ILE A 661 -3.23 -7.27 -37.91
C ILE A 661 -3.19 -6.67 -39.33
N LEU A 662 -2.18 -7.05 -40.10
CA LEU A 662 -1.95 -6.56 -41.46
C LEU A 662 -1.10 -7.55 -42.26
N TYR A 663 -1.06 -7.32 -43.57
CA TYR A 663 -0.18 -8.00 -44.50
C TYR A 663 0.74 -6.99 -45.18
N GLU A 664 1.95 -7.40 -45.50
CA GLU A 664 2.89 -6.59 -46.27
C GLU A 664 3.21 -7.28 -47.58
N VAL A 665 2.96 -6.56 -48.67
CA VAL A 665 3.13 -7.03 -50.04
C VAL A 665 4.33 -6.27 -50.64
N THR A 666 5.42 -6.99 -50.91
CA THR A 666 6.65 -6.40 -51.45
C THR A 666 6.83 -6.81 -52.90
N SER A 667 7.18 -5.85 -53.75
CA SER A 667 7.47 -6.04 -55.18
C SER A 667 8.93 -5.71 -55.53
N ASN A 668 9.42 -6.11 -56.71
CA ASN A 668 10.77 -5.82 -57.20
C ASN A 668 11.04 -4.35 -57.59
N TYR A 669 9.99 -3.51 -57.65
CA TYR A 669 10.12 -2.05 -57.66
C TYR A 669 9.88 -1.52 -56.23
N PRO A 670 10.48 -0.38 -55.81
CA PRO A 670 10.69 0.01 -54.40
C PRO A 670 9.42 0.46 -53.64
N HIS A 671 8.32 -0.28 -53.74
CA HIS A 671 7.06 0.03 -53.08
C HIS A 671 6.55 -1.21 -52.33
N SER A 672 6.76 -1.22 -51.00
CA SER A 672 6.09 -2.12 -50.07
C SER A 672 4.69 -1.57 -49.80
N ILE A 673 3.67 -2.38 -50.02
CA ILE A 673 2.27 -2.00 -49.78
C ILE A 673 1.79 -2.69 -48.51
N CYS A 674 1.30 -1.88 -47.58
CA CYS A 674 0.61 -2.37 -46.40
C CYS A 674 -0.86 -2.64 -46.74
N VAL A 675 -1.35 -3.82 -46.39
CA VAL A 675 -2.74 -4.25 -46.57
C VAL A 675 -3.33 -4.54 -45.20
N SER A 676 -4.29 -3.73 -44.77
CA SER A 676 -4.93 -3.90 -43.47
C SER A 676 -5.86 -5.10 -43.45
N ARG A 677 -6.13 -5.65 -42.26
CA ARG A 677 -7.10 -6.74 -42.08
C ARG A 677 -8.46 -6.41 -42.71
N LEU A 678 -8.97 -5.20 -42.46
CA LEU A 678 -10.25 -4.73 -43.00
C LEU A 678 -10.25 -4.68 -44.54
N SER A 679 -9.13 -4.28 -45.14
CA SER A 679 -8.95 -4.29 -46.60
C SER A 679 -8.94 -5.72 -47.13
N TYR A 680 -8.21 -6.62 -46.47
CA TYR A 680 -8.13 -8.03 -46.84
C TYR A 680 -9.47 -8.76 -46.72
N GLU A 681 -10.24 -8.57 -45.64
CA GLU A 681 -11.57 -9.19 -45.46
C GLU A 681 -12.56 -8.77 -46.56
N LYS A 682 -12.41 -7.55 -47.10
CA LYS A 682 -13.27 -7.04 -48.18
C LYS A 682 -12.91 -7.58 -49.57
N PHE A 683 -11.63 -7.79 -49.84
CA PHE A 683 -11.15 -8.09 -51.20
C PHE A 683 -10.44 -9.45 -51.36
N GLY A 684 -10.16 -10.17 -50.26
CA GLY A 684 -9.39 -11.41 -50.24
C GLY A 684 -7.94 -11.25 -50.72
N GLY A 685 -7.40 -10.03 -50.68
CA GLY A 685 -6.14 -9.67 -51.32
C GLY A 685 -5.95 -8.17 -51.48
N THR A 686 -5.09 -7.76 -52.42
CA THR A 686 -4.83 -6.34 -52.71
C THR A 686 -4.77 -6.03 -54.20
N LYS A 687 -5.14 -4.80 -54.56
CA LYS A 687 -5.09 -4.27 -55.92
C LYS A 687 -3.81 -3.47 -56.13
N LEU A 688 -2.98 -3.92 -57.08
CA LEU A 688 -1.76 -3.26 -57.50
C LEU A 688 -1.98 -2.50 -58.82
N THR A 689 -2.04 -1.17 -58.76
CA THR A 689 -2.05 -0.31 -59.95
C THR A 689 -0.60 -0.11 -60.42
N LEU A 690 -0.17 -0.87 -61.43
CA LEU A 690 1.21 -0.82 -61.93
C LEU A 690 1.24 0.00 -63.24
N LEU A 691 1.98 1.11 -63.21
CA LEU A 691 2.00 2.13 -64.27
C LEU A 691 3.02 1.82 -65.40
N GLN A 692 3.93 0.86 -65.21
CA GLN A 692 5.02 0.56 -66.14
C GLN A 692 4.91 -0.89 -66.66
N PRO A 693 5.11 -1.13 -67.97
CA PRO A 693 5.16 -2.48 -68.53
C PRO A 693 6.44 -3.21 -68.10
N GLY A 694 6.34 -4.48 -67.67
CA GLY A 694 7.51 -5.24 -67.20
C GLY A 694 7.18 -6.53 -66.43
N ASN A 695 8.23 -7.28 -66.09
CA ASN A 695 8.16 -8.46 -65.23
C ASN A 695 8.20 -8.03 -63.76
N TYR A 696 7.17 -8.39 -63.01
CA TYR A 696 7.02 -8.12 -61.58
C TYR A 696 7.13 -9.42 -60.79
N SER A 697 7.70 -9.32 -59.59
CA SER A 697 7.74 -10.40 -58.60
C SER A 697 7.13 -9.91 -57.29
N VAL A 698 6.27 -10.70 -56.68
CA VAL A 698 5.58 -10.35 -55.42
C VAL A 698 5.82 -11.41 -54.36
N VAL A 699 6.08 -10.93 -53.14
CA VAL A 699 6.10 -11.73 -51.91
C VAL A 699 5.16 -11.07 -50.89
N VAL A 700 4.48 -11.89 -50.09
CA VAL A 700 3.55 -11.44 -49.05
C VAL A 700 4.03 -11.98 -47.71
N ARG A 701 3.92 -11.20 -46.64
CA ARG A 701 4.02 -11.69 -45.26
C ARG A 701 2.82 -11.23 -44.44
N ALA A 702 2.41 -12.04 -43.47
CA ALA A 702 1.40 -11.66 -42.50
C ALA A 702 2.06 -11.21 -41.20
N THR A 703 1.47 -10.23 -40.51
CA THR A 703 1.93 -9.77 -39.19
C THR A 703 0.84 -10.00 -38.16
N SER A 704 1.15 -10.81 -37.14
CA SER A 704 0.27 -11.14 -36.01
C SER A 704 0.56 -10.28 -34.78
N LEU A 705 -0.23 -10.46 -33.72
CA LEU A 705 0.03 -9.87 -32.39
C LEU A 705 1.34 -10.36 -31.74
N ALA A 706 1.86 -11.52 -32.17
CA ALA A 706 3.14 -12.06 -31.70
C ALA A 706 4.33 -11.48 -32.49
N GLY A 707 4.13 -11.16 -33.77
CA GLY A 707 5.16 -10.57 -34.61
C GLY A 707 4.97 -10.87 -36.11
N ASN A 708 6.05 -10.70 -36.87
CA ASN A 708 6.04 -10.93 -38.31
C ASN A 708 6.18 -12.43 -38.63
N GLY A 709 5.29 -12.94 -39.47
CA GLY A 709 5.42 -14.25 -40.10
C GLY A 709 6.44 -14.27 -41.23
N SER A 710 6.65 -15.45 -41.81
CA SER A 710 7.60 -15.65 -42.91
C SER A 710 7.08 -15.06 -44.22
N PHE A 711 8.01 -14.64 -45.09
CA PHE A 711 7.65 -14.27 -46.47
C PHE A 711 7.27 -15.51 -47.28
N THR A 712 6.24 -15.38 -48.11
CA THR A 712 5.84 -16.42 -49.08
C THR A 712 6.91 -16.63 -50.14
N GLU A 713 6.81 -17.76 -50.86
CA GLU A 713 7.56 -17.96 -52.09
C GLU A 713 7.24 -16.85 -53.11
N THR A 714 8.23 -16.53 -53.96
CA THR A 714 8.14 -15.44 -54.94
C THR A 714 7.24 -15.81 -56.12
N THR A 715 6.16 -15.04 -56.33
CA THR A 715 5.25 -15.19 -57.49
C THR A 715 5.59 -14.15 -58.56
N TYR A 716 5.64 -14.56 -59.83
CA TYR A 716 5.96 -13.69 -60.97
C TYR A 716 4.75 -13.41 -61.86
N PHE A 717 4.63 -12.19 -62.41
CA PHE A 717 3.62 -11.81 -63.41
C PHE A 717 4.12 -10.70 -64.35
N PHE A 718 3.48 -10.54 -65.51
CA PHE A 718 3.92 -9.59 -66.57
C PHE A 718 2.82 -8.58 -66.92
N MET A 719 3.17 -7.28 -66.94
CA MET A 719 2.26 -6.19 -67.35
C MET A 719 2.48 -5.75 -68.80
N PRO A 720 1.44 -5.77 -69.68
CA PRO A 720 1.55 -5.39 -71.10
C PRO A 720 1.57 -3.86 -71.33
N THR A 721 2.16 -3.41 -72.44
CA THR A 721 2.22 -2.00 -72.89
C THR A 721 0.85 -1.47 -73.34
N LEU A 722 0.36 -0.39 -72.72
CA LEU A 722 -0.81 0.38 -73.18
C LEU A 722 -0.40 1.44 -74.21
N ILE A 723 -0.89 1.32 -75.45
CA ILE A 723 -0.78 2.35 -76.49
C ILE A 723 -1.93 3.34 -76.28
N VAL A 724 -1.66 4.51 -75.72
CA VAL A 724 -2.65 5.60 -75.64
C VAL A 724 -2.20 6.77 -76.51
N SER A 725 -3.02 7.11 -77.50
CA SER A 725 -2.78 8.17 -78.48
C SER A 725 -2.64 9.55 -77.82
N ALA A 726 -1.67 10.32 -78.31
CA ALA A 726 -1.18 11.57 -77.73
C ALA A 726 -2.03 12.88 -77.88
N PRO A 727 -3.22 12.97 -78.54
CA PRO A 727 -3.82 14.30 -78.74
C PRO A 727 -4.70 14.80 -77.58
N ILE A 728 -5.10 13.96 -76.62
CA ILE A 728 -6.06 14.34 -75.56
C ILE A 728 -5.37 15.11 -74.40
N VAL A 729 -4.09 14.82 -74.14
CA VAL A 729 -3.34 15.41 -73.01
C VAL A 729 -3.00 16.90 -73.24
N SER A 730 -2.80 17.32 -74.49
CA SER A 730 -2.45 18.71 -74.82
C SER A 730 -3.63 19.67 -74.64
N SER A 731 -4.87 19.21 -74.83
CA SER A 731 -6.07 20.04 -74.73
C SER A 731 -6.51 20.29 -73.28
N ILE A 732 -6.26 19.31 -72.39
CA ILE A 732 -6.58 19.40 -70.96
C ILE A 732 -5.58 20.31 -70.22
N LEU A 733 -4.30 20.29 -70.60
CA LEU A 733 -3.27 21.18 -70.04
C LEU A 733 -3.52 22.67 -70.34
N LEU A 734 -4.15 22.99 -71.47
CA LEU A 734 -4.48 24.37 -71.85
C LEU A 734 -5.67 24.92 -71.04
N LEU A 735 -6.67 24.07 -70.75
CA LEU A 735 -7.84 24.41 -69.93
C LEU A 735 -7.52 24.51 -68.43
N LEU A 736 -6.56 23.71 -67.93
CA LEU A 736 -6.05 23.79 -66.56
C LEU A 736 -5.21 25.05 -66.30
N ARG A 737 -4.48 25.54 -67.32
CA ARG A 737 -3.72 26.80 -67.22
C ARG A 737 -4.64 28.03 -67.10
N LEU A 738 -5.78 28.03 -67.77
CA LEU A 738 -6.74 29.14 -67.76
C LEU A 738 -7.58 29.19 -66.47
N THR A 739 -7.91 28.01 -65.93
CA THR A 739 -8.66 27.88 -64.65
C THR A 739 -7.78 28.11 -63.42
N CYS A 740 -6.48 27.79 -63.49
CA CYS A 740 -5.50 28.12 -62.46
C CYS A 740 -5.23 29.64 -62.38
N PHE A 741 -5.18 30.34 -63.53
CA PHE A 741 -4.99 31.79 -63.57
C PHE A 741 -6.16 32.58 -62.97
N LEU A 742 -7.39 32.05 -63.05
CA LEU A 742 -8.59 32.65 -62.44
C LEU A 742 -8.80 32.26 -60.96
N ARG A 743 -8.22 31.14 -60.48
CA ARG A 743 -8.25 30.77 -59.05
C ARG A 743 -7.21 31.51 -58.21
N LEU A 744 -6.10 31.94 -58.80
CA LEU A 744 -5.01 32.63 -58.09
C LEU A 744 -5.32 34.08 -57.70
N PHE A 745 -6.44 34.66 -58.17
CA PHE A 745 -6.89 36.00 -57.77
C PHE A 745 -8.10 36.02 -56.83
N TYR A 746 -8.64 34.87 -56.37
CA TYR A 746 -9.87 34.87 -55.55
C TYR A 746 -9.89 34.00 -54.29
N ARG A 747 -8.79 33.36 -53.85
CA ARG A 747 -8.74 32.79 -52.48
C ARG A 747 -7.40 33.07 -51.82
N GLN A 748 -7.22 34.33 -51.48
CA GLN A 748 -6.40 34.77 -50.36
C GLN A 748 -7.35 34.91 -49.16
N THR A 749 -7.41 33.86 -48.33
CA THR A 749 -7.78 33.81 -46.89
C THR A 749 -8.29 32.39 -46.59
N GLU A 750 -7.43 31.58 -45.99
CA GLU A 750 -7.72 30.66 -44.87
C GLU A 750 -6.46 29.82 -44.60
N GLY A 751 -6.03 29.86 -43.34
CA GLY A 751 -4.77 29.29 -42.84
C GLY A 751 -4.81 27.78 -42.59
N PRO A 752 -3.70 27.19 -42.13
CA PRO A 752 -3.52 25.75 -41.97
C PRO A 752 -4.29 25.19 -40.75
N LEU A 753 -4.93 24.03 -40.95
CA LEU A 753 -5.62 23.24 -39.94
C LEU A 753 -4.56 22.52 -39.07
N GLY A 754 -4.66 22.68 -37.75
CA GLY A 754 -3.71 22.15 -36.77
C GLY A 754 -3.72 20.62 -36.63
N ASP A 755 -2.58 20.09 -36.21
CA ASP A 755 -2.31 18.67 -35.98
C ASP A 755 -3.16 18.10 -34.82
N LEU A 756 -3.75 16.92 -35.04
CA LEU A 756 -4.38 16.10 -34.01
C LEU A 756 -3.30 15.44 -33.13
N ILE A 757 -3.22 15.82 -31.85
CA ILE A 757 -2.33 15.18 -30.86
C ILE A 757 -3.05 13.96 -30.25
N THR A 758 -2.61 12.75 -30.61
CA THR A 758 -2.88 11.53 -29.84
C THR A 758 -1.80 11.37 -28.77
N SER A 759 -2.16 11.00 -27.53
CA SER A 759 -1.20 10.85 -26.43
C SER A 759 -0.43 9.52 -26.54
N PRO A 760 0.91 9.52 -26.55
CA PRO A 760 1.71 8.30 -26.52
C PRO A 760 1.96 7.76 -25.10
N ASN A 761 2.15 6.45 -25.00
CA ASN A 761 2.35 5.68 -23.76
C ASN A 761 3.68 6.04 -23.04
N PRO A 762 3.72 6.32 -21.72
CA PRO A 762 4.89 6.94 -21.06
C PRO A 762 6.10 6.03 -20.75
N GLU A 763 6.09 4.73 -21.06
CA GLU A 763 7.07 3.79 -20.47
C GLU A 763 8.41 3.61 -21.22
N TYR A 764 8.68 4.33 -22.33
CA TYR A 764 9.88 4.05 -23.15
C TYR A 764 10.67 5.27 -23.68
N PHE A 765 10.52 6.50 -23.15
CA PHE A 765 11.20 7.69 -23.70
C PHE A 765 12.12 8.41 -22.70
N SER A 766 13.28 8.90 -23.15
CA SER A 766 14.08 9.87 -22.40
C SER A 766 13.38 11.24 -22.39
N ALA A 767 13.46 11.99 -21.29
CA ALA A 767 12.71 13.25 -21.09
C ALA A 767 12.99 14.33 -22.16
N ASN A 768 14.11 14.23 -22.88
CA ASN A 768 14.45 15.15 -23.98
C ASN A 768 13.76 14.81 -25.32
N ASP A 769 13.15 13.62 -25.45
CA ASP A 769 12.58 13.13 -26.71
C ASP A 769 11.03 13.18 -26.75
N MET A 770 10.37 13.69 -25.70
CA MET A 770 8.90 13.59 -25.53
C MET A 770 8.11 14.88 -25.85
N TYR A 771 8.74 16.06 -25.85
CA TYR A 771 8.09 17.32 -26.21
C TYR A 771 8.73 17.88 -27.47
N VAL A 772 7.98 17.90 -28.57
CA VAL A 772 8.38 18.60 -29.79
C VAL A 772 8.07 20.09 -29.56
N PRO A 773 9.08 20.99 -29.57
CA PRO A 773 8.83 22.41 -29.46
C PRO A 773 7.84 22.88 -30.52
N ASP A 774 6.73 23.45 -30.09
CA ASP A 774 5.70 24.02 -30.96
C ASP A 774 5.65 25.54 -30.78
N GLU A 775 4.59 26.18 -31.29
CA GLU A 775 4.42 27.64 -31.24
C GLU A 775 4.36 28.22 -29.80
N TRP A 776 4.19 27.36 -28.79
CA TRP A 776 4.16 27.74 -27.38
C TRP A 776 5.53 27.61 -26.68
N GLU A 777 6.58 27.15 -27.38
CA GLU A 777 7.94 27.07 -26.81
C GLU A 777 8.53 28.48 -26.62
N VAL A 778 8.97 28.76 -25.39
CA VAL A 778 9.60 30.03 -25.03
C VAL A 778 11.09 29.80 -24.76
N PRO A 779 11.99 30.62 -25.36
CA PRO A 779 13.40 30.61 -25.00
C PRO A 779 13.61 30.88 -23.51
N ARG A 780 14.42 30.06 -22.83
CA ARG A 780 14.63 30.13 -21.37
C ARG A 780 15.13 31.51 -20.92
N GLU A 781 15.97 32.14 -21.73
CA GLU A 781 16.53 33.47 -21.50
C GLU A 781 15.47 34.58 -21.38
N LYS A 782 14.25 34.36 -21.88
CA LYS A 782 13.13 35.30 -21.76
C LYS A 782 12.37 35.19 -20.44
N ILE A 783 12.70 34.22 -19.59
CA ILE A 783 12.02 33.98 -18.32
C ILE A 783 12.99 34.24 -17.16
N THR A 784 12.65 35.22 -16.31
CA THR A 784 13.37 35.51 -15.07
C THR A 784 12.51 35.12 -13.88
N LEU A 785 12.99 34.20 -13.03
CA LEU A 785 12.30 33.84 -11.78
C LEU A 785 12.60 34.88 -10.69
N LEU A 786 11.59 35.32 -9.96
CA LEU A 786 11.68 36.33 -8.90
C LEU A 786 11.59 35.72 -7.50
N ARG A 787 10.39 35.31 -7.08
CA ARG A 787 10.11 34.79 -5.71
C ARG A 787 9.23 33.56 -5.75
N GLU A 788 9.32 32.74 -4.71
CA GLU A 788 8.44 31.59 -4.54
C GLU A 788 7.02 32.04 -4.16
N LEU A 789 6.02 31.51 -4.87
CA LEU A 789 4.60 31.74 -4.59
C LEU A 789 4.00 30.58 -3.80
N GLY A 790 4.42 29.34 -4.09
CA GLY A 790 3.94 28.15 -3.36
C GLY A 790 4.31 26.84 -4.03
N GLN A 791 4.12 25.73 -3.30
CA GLN A 791 4.43 24.38 -3.78
C GLN A 791 3.17 23.71 -4.38
N GLY A 792 3.22 23.35 -5.66
CA GLY A 792 2.20 22.58 -6.36
C GLY A 792 2.47 21.06 -6.35
N SER A 793 1.61 20.29 -7.02
CA SER A 793 1.69 18.81 -7.09
C SER A 793 2.96 18.26 -7.74
N PHE A 794 3.52 18.98 -8.72
CA PHE A 794 4.69 18.56 -9.49
C PHE A 794 6.00 19.24 -9.05
N GLY A 795 5.93 20.28 -8.21
CA GLY A 795 7.10 21.07 -7.81
C GLY A 795 6.73 22.48 -7.34
N MET A 796 7.62 23.45 -7.53
CA MET A 796 7.48 24.82 -7.00
C MET A 796 6.91 25.78 -8.04
N VAL A 797 6.07 26.72 -7.61
CA VAL A 797 5.55 27.83 -8.40
C VAL A 797 6.27 29.11 -7.99
N TYR A 798 6.86 29.79 -8.96
CA TYR A 798 7.54 31.06 -8.81
C TYR A 798 6.75 32.18 -9.47
N GLU A 799 6.83 33.38 -8.94
CA GLU A 799 6.58 34.59 -9.70
C GLU A 799 7.77 34.83 -10.61
N GLY A 800 7.53 35.22 -11.86
CA GLY A 800 8.58 35.57 -12.81
C GLY A 800 8.20 36.74 -13.72
N ILE A 801 9.18 37.18 -14.49
CA ILE A 801 9.02 38.15 -15.58
C ILE A 801 9.28 37.43 -16.89
N ALA A 802 8.33 37.55 -17.80
CA ALA A 802 8.38 37.07 -19.17
C ALA A 802 8.63 38.24 -20.13
N GLN A 803 9.66 38.15 -20.96
CA GLN A 803 10.01 39.18 -21.94
C GLN A 803 9.51 38.82 -23.35
N ASP A 804 8.81 39.76 -24.01
CA ASP A 804 8.31 39.61 -25.38
C ASP A 804 7.51 38.33 -25.65
N ILE A 805 6.64 37.93 -24.70
CA ILE A 805 5.74 36.75 -24.85
C ILE A 805 4.32 37.19 -25.24
N VAL A 806 3.81 38.27 -24.64
CA VAL A 806 2.48 38.80 -24.96
C VAL A 806 2.61 39.93 -25.99
N LYS A 807 1.83 39.85 -27.08
CA LYS A 807 1.87 40.86 -28.14
C LYS A 807 1.49 42.24 -27.60
N GLY A 808 2.43 43.17 -27.59
CA GLY A 808 2.22 44.56 -27.16
C GLY A 808 2.77 44.90 -25.77
N GLU A 809 3.26 43.92 -25.01
CA GLU A 809 3.89 44.13 -23.70
C GLU A 809 5.36 43.69 -23.72
N PRO A 810 6.33 44.59 -23.44
CA PRO A 810 7.74 44.23 -23.42
C PRO A 810 8.10 43.31 -22.23
N GLU A 811 7.42 43.48 -21.10
CA GLU A 811 7.58 42.65 -19.90
C GLU A 811 6.21 42.35 -19.29
N THR A 812 5.92 41.07 -19.06
CA THR A 812 4.68 40.60 -18.41
C THR A 812 5.03 39.82 -17.15
N ARG A 813 4.31 40.07 -16.05
CA ARG A 813 4.43 39.28 -14.82
C ARG A 813 3.70 37.95 -14.98
N VAL A 814 4.37 36.86 -14.62
CA VAL A 814 3.90 35.49 -14.88
C VAL A 814 4.05 34.60 -13.67
N ALA A 815 3.24 33.55 -13.60
CA ALA A 815 3.43 32.43 -12.69
C ALA A 815 4.18 31.32 -13.42
N VAL A 816 5.32 30.87 -12.89
CA VAL A 816 6.17 29.85 -13.49
C VAL A 816 6.18 28.61 -12.61
N LYS A 817 5.53 27.54 -13.09
CA LYS A 817 5.54 26.24 -12.43
C LYS A 817 6.77 25.46 -12.87
N THR A 818 7.43 24.82 -11.91
CA THR A 818 8.66 24.04 -12.11
C THR A 818 8.46 22.62 -11.61
N VAL A 819 9.19 21.67 -12.19
CA VAL A 819 9.24 20.28 -11.73
C VAL A 819 10.43 20.08 -10.77
N ASN A 820 10.26 19.23 -9.76
CA ASN A 820 11.35 18.91 -8.82
C ASN A 820 12.55 18.25 -9.53
N GLU A 821 13.78 18.55 -9.10
CA GLU A 821 15.01 18.00 -9.72
C GLU A 821 15.06 16.47 -9.64
N SER A 822 14.52 15.89 -8.56
CA SER A 822 14.45 14.44 -8.35
C SER A 822 13.20 13.77 -8.97
N ALA A 823 12.39 14.51 -9.74
CA ALA A 823 11.14 13.97 -10.29
C ALA A 823 11.40 12.88 -11.33
N SER A 824 10.64 11.80 -11.22
CA SER A 824 10.64 10.67 -12.15
C SER A 824 10.26 11.11 -13.56
N LEU A 825 10.67 10.32 -14.55
CA LEU A 825 10.32 10.55 -15.95
C LEU A 825 8.80 10.66 -16.14
N ARG A 826 8.02 9.83 -15.44
CA ARG A 826 6.56 9.85 -15.48
C ARG A 826 5.97 11.15 -14.95
N GLU A 827 6.47 11.67 -13.83
CA GLU A 827 6.02 12.95 -13.27
C GLU A 827 6.31 14.13 -14.21
N ARG A 828 7.43 14.07 -14.95
CA ARG A 828 7.77 15.07 -15.97
C ARG A 828 6.85 15.00 -17.20
N ILE A 829 6.47 13.79 -17.61
CA ILE A 829 5.50 13.59 -18.70
C ILE A 829 4.12 14.09 -18.29
N GLU A 830 3.66 13.73 -17.10
CA GLU A 830 2.37 14.21 -16.55
C GLU A 830 2.37 15.74 -16.41
N PHE A 831 3.49 16.34 -16.00
CA PHE A 831 3.68 17.80 -15.92
C PHE A 831 3.56 18.50 -17.29
N LEU A 832 4.17 17.95 -18.33
CA LEU A 832 4.06 18.48 -19.70
C LEU A 832 2.71 18.19 -20.37
N ASN A 833 2.07 17.08 -19.99
CA ASN A 833 0.73 16.74 -20.48
C ASN A 833 -0.32 17.70 -19.93
N GLU A 834 -0.20 18.13 -18.65
CA GLU A 834 -1.03 19.21 -18.08
C GLU A 834 -0.92 20.50 -18.90
N ALA A 835 0.30 20.91 -19.23
CA ALA A 835 0.53 22.08 -20.09
C ALA A 835 -0.04 21.90 -21.51
N SER A 836 0.04 20.69 -22.06
CA SER A 836 -0.48 20.38 -23.40
C SER A 836 -2.00 20.47 -23.48
N VAL A 837 -2.70 20.10 -22.41
CA VAL A 837 -4.15 20.29 -22.29
C VAL A 837 -4.50 21.77 -22.22
N MET A 838 -3.73 22.57 -21.48
CA MET A 838 -3.98 24.02 -21.35
C MET A 838 -3.84 24.81 -22.65
N LYS A 839 -3.09 24.30 -23.64
CA LYS A 839 -2.97 24.92 -24.98
C LYS A 839 -4.31 25.01 -25.73
N ALA A 840 -5.25 24.10 -25.43
CA ALA A 840 -6.56 24.06 -26.07
C ALA A 840 -7.57 25.05 -25.47
N PHE A 841 -7.21 25.78 -24.42
CA PHE A 841 -8.11 26.69 -23.71
C PHE A 841 -7.83 28.15 -24.07
N ASN A 842 -8.89 28.82 -24.50
CA ASN A 842 -8.95 30.25 -24.73
C ASN A 842 -10.28 30.78 -24.16
N CYS A 843 -10.30 30.99 -22.84
CA CYS A 843 -11.47 31.49 -22.11
C CYS A 843 -10.99 32.44 -21.01
N HIS A 844 -11.75 33.51 -20.76
CA HIS A 844 -11.38 34.50 -19.76
C HIS A 844 -11.36 33.94 -18.32
N HIS A 845 -12.32 33.06 -17.98
CA HIS A 845 -12.49 32.50 -16.63
C HIS A 845 -11.74 31.18 -16.39
N VAL A 846 -10.79 30.81 -17.25
CA VAL A 846 -9.86 29.68 -17.07
C VAL A 846 -8.44 30.22 -17.12
N VAL A 847 -7.56 29.79 -16.21
CA VAL A 847 -6.18 30.29 -16.13
C VAL A 847 -5.45 30.00 -17.44
N ARG A 848 -4.97 31.06 -18.09
CA ARG A 848 -4.35 31.02 -19.40
C ARG A 848 -2.89 30.58 -19.34
N LEU A 849 -2.52 29.63 -20.19
CA LEU A 849 -1.13 29.30 -20.49
C LEU A 849 -0.52 30.42 -21.36
N LEU A 850 0.71 30.82 -21.05
CA LEU A 850 1.46 31.83 -21.82
C LEU A 850 2.63 31.21 -22.59
N GLY A 851 3.17 30.08 -22.11
CA GLY A 851 4.23 29.36 -22.82
C GLY A 851 4.80 28.20 -22.02
N VAL A 852 5.63 27.40 -22.68
CA VAL A 852 6.32 26.24 -22.10
C VAL A 852 7.80 26.37 -22.42
N VAL A 853 8.66 26.06 -21.45
CA VAL A 853 10.11 25.97 -21.65
C VAL A 853 10.50 24.51 -21.48
N SER A 854 10.52 23.78 -22.60
CA SER A 854 10.90 22.36 -22.61
C SER A 854 12.42 22.17 -22.62
N LYS A 855 13.16 23.13 -23.21
CA LYS A 855 14.62 23.09 -23.32
C LYS A 855 15.32 23.58 -22.03
N GLY A 856 16.15 22.71 -21.46
CA GLY A 856 16.91 22.95 -20.22
C GLY A 856 16.18 22.49 -18.96
N GLN A 857 16.93 22.27 -17.88
CA GLN A 857 16.40 21.81 -16.59
C GLN A 857 16.45 22.94 -15.54
N PRO A 858 15.42 23.07 -14.68
CA PRO A 858 14.15 22.32 -14.68
C PRO A 858 13.16 22.83 -15.74
N THR A 859 12.33 21.97 -16.32
CA THR A 859 11.26 22.34 -17.27
C THR A 859 10.27 23.34 -16.65
N LEU A 860 9.83 24.34 -17.43
CA LEU A 860 8.97 25.43 -16.94
C LEU A 860 7.62 25.46 -17.68
N VAL A 861 6.54 25.69 -16.95
CA VAL A 861 5.21 26.01 -17.49
C VAL A 861 4.85 27.41 -17.06
N VAL A 862 4.66 28.32 -18.02
CA VAL A 862 4.47 29.76 -17.80
C VAL A 862 2.99 30.10 -17.98
N MET A 863 2.36 30.64 -16.94
CA MET A 863 0.94 30.95 -16.86
C MET A 863 0.71 32.40 -16.46
N GLU A 864 -0.50 32.92 -16.67
CA GLU A 864 -0.87 34.24 -16.14
C GLU A 864 -0.76 34.28 -14.61
N LEU A 865 -0.33 35.43 -14.07
CA LEU A 865 -0.13 35.60 -12.63
C LEU A 865 -1.45 35.95 -11.95
N MET A 866 -1.85 35.13 -10.99
CA MET A 866 -3.03 35.35 -10.15
C MET A 866 -2.57 36.01 -8.83
N THR A 867 -2.57 37.33 -8.79
CA THR A 867 -1.86 38.13 -7.76
C THR A 867 -2.40 37.94 -6.35
N HIS A 868 -3.67 37.57 -6.20
CA HIS A 868 -4.32 37.32 -4.91
C HIS A 868 -4.28 35.83 -4.51
N GLY A 869 -3.62 34.97 -5.29
CA GLY A 869 -3.45 33.55 -4.98
C GLY A 869 -4.72 32.73 -5.21
N ASP A 870 -4.88 31.64 -4.45
CA ASP A 870 -6.07 30.79 -4.54
C ASP A 870 -7.25 31.38 -3.75
N LEU A 871 -8.47 31.13 -4.23
CA LEU A 871 -9.72 31.67 -3.68
C LEU A 871 -9.92 31.24 -2.22
N LYS A 872 -9.48 30.05 -1.83
CA LYS A 872 -9.57 29.59 -0.43
C LYS A 872 -8.71 30.45 0.50
N SER A 873 -7.47 30.75 0.12
CA SER A 873 -6.59 31.63 0.86
C SER A 873 -7.10 33.08 0.88
N TYR A 874 -7.60 33.57 -0.25
CA TYR A 874 -8.22 34.88 -0.37
C TYR A 874 -9.44 35.05 0.55
N LEU A 875 -10.39 34.11 0.53
CA LEU A 875 -11.58 34.13 1.40
C LEU A 875 -11.21 34.11 2.90
N ARG A 876 -10.19 33.34 3.28
CA ARG A 876 -9.69 33.30 4.66
C ARG A 876 -9.05 34.62 5.09
N SER A 877 -8.44 35.36 4.17
CA SER A 877 -7.89 36.69 4.44
C SER A 877 -8.96 37.72 4.78
N LEU A 878 -10.20 37.52 4.30
CA LEU A 878 -11.35 38.42 4.56
C LEU A 878 -12.08 38.12 5.88
N ARG A 879 -11.59 37.18 6.70
CA ARG A 879 -12.20 36.87 7.99
C ARG A 879 -11.92 37.98 9.02
N PRO A 880 -12.88 38.34 9.89
CA PRO A 880 -12.71 39.42 10.87
C PRO A 880 -11.58 39.19 11.89
N ASP A 881 -11.20 37.94 12.14
CA ASP A 881 -10.21 37.47 13.12
C ASP A 881 -8.84 37.11 12.50
N SER A 882 -8.64 37.36 11.21
CA SER A 882 -7.42 36.98 10.50
C SER A 882 -6.26 37.95 10.75
N GLU A 883 -5.09 37.43 11.16
CA GLU A 883 -3.83 38.19 11.29
C GLU A 883 -3.39 38.86 9.96
N ASN A 884 -3.87 38.35 8.82
CA ASN A 884 -3.55 38.83 7.48
C ASN A 884 -4.55 39.85 6.91
N ASN A 885 -5.43 40.43 7.74
CA ASN A 885 -6.35 41.52 7.35
C ASN A 885 -5.92 42.89 7.95
N PRO A 886 -4.79 43.48 7.53
CA PRO A 886 -4.31 44.75 8.08
C PRO A 886 -5.20 45.96 7.72
N SER A 887 -6.08 45.83 6.73
CA SER A 887 -6.98 46.88 6.24
C SER A 887 -8.39 46.84 6.84
N GLY A 888 -8.75 45.79 7.59
CA GLY A 888 -10.11 45.61 8.12
C GLY A 888 -11.17 45.46 7.03
N SER A 889 -10.80 44.89 5.89
CA SER A 889 -11.69 44.71 4.74
C SER A 889 -12.91 43.88 5.17
N PRO A 890 -14.15 44.32 4.87
CA PRO A 890 -15.35 43.59 5.27
C PRO A 890 -15.46 42.26 4.50
N PRO A 891 -16.21 41.28 5.05
CA PRO A 891 -16.57 40.07 4.32
C PRO A 891 -17.25 40.39 2.97
N PRO A 892 -17.09 39.53 1.95
CA PRO A 892 -17.69 39.74 0.63
C PRO A 892 -19.20 39.93 0.74
N THR A 893 -19.73 40.88 -0.04
CA THR A 893 -21.18 41.09 -0.10
C THR A 893 -21.85 39.96 -0.86
N LEU A 894 -23.18 39.84 -0.77
CA LEU A 894 -23.94 38.88 -1.59
C LEU A 894 -23.62 39.04 -3.08
N LYS A 895 -23.49 40.28 -3.56
CA LYS A 895 -23.18 40.56 -4.95
C LYS A 895 -21.81 39.98 -5.34
N ASP A 896 -20.80 40.18 -4.49
CA ASP A 896 -19.45 39.64 -4.72
C ASP A 896 -19.46 38.11 -4.71
N MET A 897 -20.23 37.49 -3.80
CA MET A 897 -20.37 36.03 -3.74
C MET A 897 -21.04 35.45 -5.00
N LEU A 898 -22.07 36.11 -5.53
CA LEU A 898 -22.76 35.69 -6.76
C LEU A 898 -21.87 35.92 -7.99
N GLN A 899 -21.08 37.00 -8.00
CA GLN A 899 -20.10 37.28 -9.05
C GLN A 899 -19.04 36.16 -9.11
N MET A 900 -18.42 35.81 -7.96
CA MET A 900 -17.47 34.70 -7.90
C MET A 900 -18.09 33.37 -8.34
N ALA A 901 -19.34 33.11 -7.96
CA ALA A 901 -20.06 31.90 -8.38
C ALA A 901 -20.30 31.85 -9.90
N ALA A 902 -20.66 32.97 -10.52
CA ALA A 902 -20.90 33.05 -11.96
C ALA A 902 -19.62 32.93 -12.79
N GLU A 903 -18.51 33.53 -12.34
CA GLU A 903 -17.20 33.40 -12.99
C GLU A 903 -16.72 31.95 -13.00
N ILE A 904 -16.86 31.23 -11.88
CA ILE A 904 -16.56 29.80 -11.81
C ILE A 904 -17.53 28.99 -12.69
N ALA A 905 -18.82 29.33 -12.69
CA ALA A 905 -19.80 28.64 -13.52
C ALA A 905 -19.49 28.81 -15.03
N ASP A 906 -19.09 30.01 -15.45
CA ASP A 906 -18.72 30.33 -16.84
C ASP A 906 -17.49 29.54 -17.30
N GLY A 907 -16.45 29.50 -16.47
CA GLY A 907 -15.27 28.66 -16.73
C GLY A 907 -15.62 27.17 -16.85
N MET A 908 -16.51 26.66 -16.00
CA MET A 908 -16.97 25.26 -16.08
C MET A 908 -17.89 24.99 -17.27
N ALA A 909 -18.70 25.97 -17.69
CA ALA A 909 -19.50 25.90 -18.91
C ALA A 909 -18.60 25.78 -20.15
N TYR A 910 -17.53 26.59 -20.21
CA TYR A 910 -16.53 26.55 -21.27
C TYR A 910 -15.83 25.18 -21.35
N LEU A 911 -15.32 24.68 -20.22
CA LEU A 911 -14.66 23.38 -20.17
C LEU A 911 -15.60 22.25 -20.65
N ASN A 912 -16.88 22.29 -20.23
CA ASN A 912 -17.89 21.33 -20.68
C ASN A 912 -18.17 21.43 -22.19
N ALA A 913 -18.24 22.65 -22.74
CA ALA A 913 -18.41 22.86 -24.18
C ALA A 913 -17.25 22.25 -24.98
N LYS A 914 -16.00 22.40 -24.50
CA LYS A 914 -14.78 21.79 -25.09
C LYS A 914 -14.60 20.30 -24.74
N LYS A 915 -15.55 19.66 -24.04
CA LYS A 915 -15.54 18.24 -23.61
C LYS A 915 -14.48 17.86 -22.56
N PHE A 916 -14.09 18.81 -21.71
CA PHE A 916 -13.18 18.60 -20.58
C PHE A 916 -13.92 18.55 -19.24
N VAL A 917 -13.35 17.77 -18.31
CA VAL A 917 -13.85 17.67 -16.94
C VAL A 917 -12.72 17.93 -15.94
N HIS A 918 -12.92 18.90 -15.03
CA HIS A 918 -11.92 19.31 -14.04
C HIS A 918 -11.67 18.26 -12.94
N ARG A 919 -12.70 17.51 -12.53
CA ARG A 919 -12.70 16.45 -11.48
C ARG A 919 -12.34 16.88 -10.05
N ASP A 920 -11.58 17.94 -9.85
CA ASP A 920 -11.22 18.49 -8.54
C ASP A 920 -11.63 19.97 -8.42
N LEU A 921 -12.92 20.27 -8.62
CA LEU A 921 -13.42 21.64 -8.47
C LEU A 921 -13.60 21.96 -6.98
N ALA A 922 -12.74 22.82 -6.45
CA ALA A 922 -12.72 23.25 -5.05
C ALA A 922 -12.14 24.68 -4.97
N ALA A 923 -12.44 25.44 -3.90
CA ALA A 923 -11.96 26.83 -3.79
C ALA A 923 -10.42 26.97 -3.84
N ARG A 924 -9.67 25.94 -3.45
CA ARG A 924 -8.19 25.92 -3.56
C ARG A 924 -7.66 25.85 -5.00
N ASN A 925 -8.50 25.42 -5.95
CA ASN A 925 -8.20 25.29 -7.37
C ASN A 925 -8.86 26.42 -8.19
N CYS A 926 -9.57 27.35 -7.54
CA CYS A 926 -9.98 28.61 -8.15
C CYS A 926 -8.94 29.66 -7.77
N MET A 927 -8.50 30.48 -8.71
CA MET A 927 -7.45 31.48 -8.53
C MET A 927 -8.04 32.89 -8.67
N VAL A 928 -7.48 33.87 -7.97
CA VAL A 928 -8.00 35.25 -7.93
C VAL A 928 -7.01 36.22 -8.59
N ALA A 929 -7.47 36.88 -9.65
CA ALA A 929 -6.70 37.83 -10.45
C ALA A 929 -6.56 39.19 -9.75
N GLU A 930 -5.82 40.12 -10.35
CA GLU A 930 -5.58 41.47 -9.80
C GLU A 930 -6.84 42.33 -9.71
N ASP A 931 -7.77 42.15 -10.65
CA ASP A 931 -9.08 42.77 -10.70
C ASP A 931 -10.16 42.02 -9.87
N PHE A 932 -9.73 41.07 -9.04
CA PHE A 932 -10.58 40.19 -8.22
C PHE A 932 -11.44 39.18 -9.00
N THR A 933 -11.24 39.04 -10.31
CA THR A 933 -11.90 37.99 -11.09
C THR A 933 -11.39 36.61 -10.70
N VAL A 934 -12.32 35.67 -10.54
CA VAL A 934 -12.04 34.28 -10.20
C VAL A 934 -11.92 33.45 -11.47
N LYS A 935 -10.80 32.74 -11.61
CA LYS A 935 -10.54 31.83 -12.74
C LYS A 935 -10.28 30.41 -12.25
N ILE A 936 -10.64 29.43 -13.07
CA ILE A 936 -10.39 28.02 -12.77
C ILE A 936 -8.93 27.67 -13.10
N GLY A 937 -8.23 27.09 -12.13
CA GLY A 937 -6.86 26.59 -12.29
C GLY A 937 -6.70 25.13 -11.85
N GLY A 938 -5.62 24.48 -12.26
CA GLY A 938 -5.33 23.07 -11.94
C GLY A 938 -5.60 22.09 -13.10
N PRO A 939 -5.41 20.77 -12.87
CA PRO A 939 -5.39 19.79 -13.95
C PRO A 939 -6.79 19.45 -14.50
N CYS A 940 -6.96 19.49 -15.81
CA CYS A 940 -8.17 19.09 -16.55
C CYS A 940 -7.93 17.82 -17.38
N TRP A 941 -8.93 16.91 -17.45
CA TRP A 941 -8.83 15.64 -18.19
C TRP A 941 -9.92 15.48 -19.27
N PHE A 942 -9.58 14.87 -20.41
CA PHE A 942 -10.50 14.55 -21.52
C PHE A 942 -11.29 13.28 -21.20
N PHE A 943 -12.62 13.32 -21.05
CA PHE A 943 -13.47 12.11 -20.88
C PHE A 943 -14.97 12.41 -21.04
N SER A 944 -15.77 11.41 -21.46
CA SER A 944 -17.18 11.60 -21.87
C SER A 944 -18.25 11.59 -20.76
N GLU A 945 -17.90 11.44 -19.48
CA GLU A 945 -18.88 11.22 -18.40
C GLU A 945 -19.21 12.51 -17.62
N ARG A 946 -20.40 13.09 -17.84
CA ARG A 946 -20.79 14.46 -17.42
C ARG A 946 -21.41 14.62 -16.02
N ARG A 947 -21.45 13.59 -15.16
CA ARG A 947 -22.43 13.53 -14.04
C ARG A 947 -21.95 13.92 -12.62
N ARG A 948 -20.64 14.10 -12.36
CA ARG A 948 -20.11 14.33 -10.98
C ARG A 948 -19.76 15.79 -10.61
N VAL A 949 -19.72 16.71 -11.57
CA VAL A 949 -19.13 18.05 -11.39
C VAL A 949 -20.03 19.03 -10.60
N HIS A 950 -21.34 19.00 -10.84
CA HIS A 950 -22.29 19.95 -10.25
C HIS A 950 -22.42 19.84 -8.72
N ARG A 951 -22.23 18.65 -8.13
CA ARG A 951 -22.21 18.49 -6.67
C ARG A 951 -20.99 19.15 -6.02
N SER A 952 -19.84 19.13 -6.69
CA SER A 952 -18.61 19.77 -6.20
C SER A 952 -18.71 21.28 -6.27
N PHE A 953 -19.40 21.83 -7.28
CA PHE A 953 -19.72 23.25 -7.35
C PHE A 953 -20.55 23.72 -6.14
N GLY A 954 -21.52 22.94 -5.67
CA GLY A 954 -22.26 23.23 -4.43
C GLY A 954 -21.36 23.30 -3.18
N VAL A 955 -20.29 22.49 -3.13
CA VAL A 955 -19.29 22.58 -2.05
C VAL A 955 -18.46 23.86 -2.17
N VAL A 956 -18.12 24.31 -3.38
CA VAL A 956 -17.43 25.59 -3.61
C VAL A 956 -18.29 26.78 -3.17
N LEU A 957 -19.59 26.76 -3.47
CA LEU A 957 -20.53 27.79 -3.00
C LEU A 957 -20.59 27.84 -1.46
N TRP A 958 -20.54 26.67 -0.81
CA TRP A 958 -20.45 26.55 0.64
C TRP A 958 -19.13 27.11 1.18
N GLU A 959 -18.00 26.82 0.53
CA GLU A 959 -16.69 27.40 0.86
C GLU A 959 -16.70 28.93 0.70
N ILE A 960 -17.32 29.49 -0.34
CA ILE A 960 -17.49 30.94 -0.52
C ILE A 960 -18.29 31.55 0.63
N SER A 961 -19.41 30.91 1.00
CA SER A 961 -20.33 31.43 2.02
C SER A 961 -19.77 31.37 3.45
N THR A 962 -18.82 30.47 3.70
CA THR A 962 -18.18 30.27 5.02
C THR A 962 -16.80 30.90 5.12
N LEU A 963 -16.39 31.70 4.12
CA LEU A 963 -15.03 32.24 4.05
C LEU A 963 -13.96 31.13 4.13
N ALA A 964 -14.19 30.03 3.40
CA ALA A 964 -13.32 28.86 3.28
C ALA A 964 -13.08 28.06 4.58
N GLU A 965 -14.16 27.80 5.32
CA GLU A 965 -14.15 26.78 6.38
C GLU A 965 -13.84 25.39 5.82
N GLN A 966 -13.40 24.48 6.68
CA GLN A 966 -13.11 23.11 6.25
C GLN A 966 -14.42 22.35 6.05
N PRO A 967 -14.75 21.90 4.82
CA PRO A 967 -15.94 21.07 4.61
C PRO A 967 -15.86 19.78 5.41
N TYR A 968 -16.98 19.36 5.99
CA TYR A 968 -17.12 18.13 6.78
C TYR A 968 -16.13 18.03 7.97
N GLN A 969 -15.88 19.16 8.64
CA GLN A 969 -14.98 19.22 9.79
C GLN A 969 -15.34 18.16 10.85
N GLY A 970 -14.31 17.48 11.38
CA GLY A 970 -14.47 16.43 12.40
C GLY A 970 -14.75 15.03 11.85
N LEU A 971 -14.98 14.87 10.54
CA LEU A 971 -15.09 13.58 9.88
C LEU A 971 -13.78 13.21 9.17
N SER A 972 -13.39 11.94 9.25
CA SER A 972 -12.32 11.38 8.41
C SER A 972 -12.78 11.22 6.96
N ASN A 973 -11.84 11.15 6.01
CA ASN A 973 -12.18 10.97 4.57
C ASN A 973 -13.11 9.78 4.31
N GLU A 974 -12.94 8.67 5.06
CA GLU A 974 -13.81 7.49 4.98
C GLU A 974 -15.24 7.78 5.48
N GLN A 975 -15.36 8.53 6.58
CA GLN A 975 -16.65 8.95 7.12
C GLN A 975 -17.36 9.95 6.19
N VAL A 976 -16.62 10.87 5.57
CA VAL A 976 -17.17 11.81 4.57
C VAL A 976 -17.68 11.06 3.35
N LEU A 977 -16.91 10.10 2.82
CA LEU A 977 -17.33 9.29 1.68
C LEU A 977 -18.65 8.57 1.97
N LYS A 978 -18.75 7.93 3.14
CA LYS A 978 -19.97 7.26 3.60
C LYS A 978 -21.15 8.25 3.74
N PHE A 979 -20.92 9.37 4.42
CA PHE A 979 -21.95 10.41 4.63
C PHE A 979 -22.53 10.94 3.32
N VAL A 980 -21.69 11.22 2.32
CA VAL A 980 -22.11 11.75 1.01
C VAL A 980 -22.79 10.68 0.14
N MET A 981 -22.31 9.42 0.19
CA MET A 981 -22.94 8.28 -0.50
C MET A 981 -24.34 7.98 0.05
N ASP A 982 -24.54 8.15 1.36
CA ASP A 982 -25.84 8.00 2.03
C ASP A 982 -26.80 9.19 1.75
N GLY A 983 -26.40 10.14 0.90
CA GLY A 983 -27.20 11.31 0.50
C GLY A 983 -27.00 12.55 1.36
N GLY A 984 -26.08 12.51 2.34
CA GLY A 984 -25.72 13.65 3.18
C GLY A 984 -25.03 14.78 2.40
N PHE A 985 -25.31 16.02 2.78
CA PHE A 985 -24.68 17.23 2.27
C PHE A 985 -24.35 18.16 3.45
N LEU A 986 -23.61 19.25 3.19
CA LEU A 986 -23.19 20.18 4.24
C LEU A 986 -24.38 20.97 4.76
N ASP A 987 -24.41 21.24 6.07
CA ASP A 987 -25.44 22.07 6.68
C ASP A 987 -25.36 23.51 6.14
N ARG A 988 -26.51 24.21 6.19
CA ARG A 988 -26.61 25.62 5.81
C ARG A 988 -25.63 26.44 6.67
N PRO A 989 -24.72 27.24 6.07
CA PRO A 989 -23.83 28.11 6.83
C PRO A 989 -24.58 29.17 7.65
N ASP A 990 -24.03 29.53 8.80
CA ASP A 990 -24.52 30.63 9.62
C ASP A 990 -24.50 31.95 8.83
N ASN A 991 -25.58 32.72 8.89
CA ASN A 991 -25.78 33.96 8.12
C ASN A 991 -25.69 33.81 6.58
N CYS A 992 -25.88 32.61 6.02
CA CYS A 992 -25.90 32.41 4.57
C CYS A 992 -27.12 33.09 3.90
N PRO A 993 -26.89 33.92 2.86
CA PRO A 993 -27.98 34.49 2.05
C PRO A 993 -28.85 33.41 1.39
N GLU A 994 -30.17 33.63 1.37
CA GLU A 994 -31.16 32.70 0.79
C GLU A 994 -30.83 32.32 -0.66
N ARG A 995 -30.40 33.30 -1.46
CA ARG A 995 -30.08 33.09 -2.89
C ARG A 995 -28.93 32.11 -3.07
N MET A 996 -27.91 32.19 -2.21
CA MET A 996 -26.76 31.28 -2.23
C MET A 996 -27.13 29.88 -1.72
N HIS A 997 -27.92 29.81 -0.65
CA HIS A 997 -28.43 28.54 -0.12
C HIS A 997 -29.31 27.80 -1.14
N SER A 998 -30.17 28.53 -1.87
CA SER A 998 -31.02 27.97 -2.92
C SER A 998 -30.19 27.36 -4.05
N LEU A 999 -29.13 28.05 -4.50
CA LEU A 999 -28.19 27.53 -5.49
C LEU A 999 -27.48 26.26 -5.00
N MET A 1000 -27.03 26.22 -3.74
CA MET A 1000 -26.42 25.01 -3.16
C MET A 1000 -27.38 23.82 -3.17
N GLN A 1001 -28.64 24.02 -2.77
CA GLN A 1001 -29.64 22.96 -2.75
C GLN A 1001 -29.93 22.38 -4.15
N MET A 1002 -30.02 23.25 -5.17
CA MET A 1002 -30.18 22.80 -6.56
C MET A 1002 -28.96 21.98 -7.03
N CYS A 1003 -27.75 22.35 -6.62
CA CYS A 1003 -26.53 21.62 -6.94
C CYS A 1003 -26.43 20.26 -6.21
N TRP A 1004 -27.04 20.12 -5.03
CA TRP A 1004 -26.99 18.90 -4.21
C TRP A 1004 -28.13 17.91 -4.44
N GLN A 1005 -29.05 18.19 -5.37
CA GLN A 1005 -30.14 17.29 -5.76
C GLN A 1005 -29.64 15.86 -5.97
N TYR A 1006 -30.38 14.89 -5.41
CA TYR A 1006 -29.98 13.47 -5.44
C TYR A 1006 -29.89 12.96 -6.88
N ASN A 1007 -30.94 13.20 -7.68
CA ASN A 1007 -30.97 12.85 -9.10
C ASN A 1007 -30.08 13.83 -9.92
N PRO A 1008 -29.02 13.34 -10.62
CA PRO A 1008 -28.15 14.19 -11.42
C PRO A 1008 -28.85 14.93 -12.55
N LYS A 1009 -29.96 14.41 -13.08
CA LYS A 1009 -30.75 15.07 -14.15
C LYS A 1009 -31.53 16.29 -13.66
N MET A 1010 -31.75 16.41 -12.34
CA MET A 1010 -32.47 17.53 -11.73
C MET A 1010 -31.55 18.68 -11.32
N ARG A 1011 -30.23 18.54 -11.51
CA ARG A 1011 -29.25 19.59 -11.20
C ARG A 1011 -29.17 20.56 -12.39
N PRO A 1012 -29.13 21.88 -12.15
CA PRO A 1012 -28.99 22.84 -13.24
C PRO A 1012 -27.61 22.70 -13.89
N THR A 1013 -27.58 22.89 -15.20
CA THR A 1013 -26.35 23.05 -15.97
C THR A 1013 -25.67 24.37 -15.62
N PHE A 1014 -24.36 24.48 -15.88
CA PHE A 1014 -23.64 25.74 -15.64
C PHE A 1014 -24.19 26.93 -16.43
N LEU A 1015 -24.71 26.70 -17.64
CA LEU A 1015 -25.38 27.75 -18.42
C LEU A 1015 -26.68 28.22 -17.75
N GLU A 1016 -27.49 27.28 -17.22
CA GLU A 1016 -28.69 27.63 -16.45
C GLU A 1016 -28.35 28.35 -15.15
N ILE A 1017 -27.26 27.98 -14.46
CA ILE A 1017 -26.79 28.69 -13.26
C ILE A 1017 -26.45 30.15 -13.60
N ILE A 1018 -25.73 30.40 -14.69
CA ILE A 1018 -25.40 31.76 -15.14
C ILE A 1018 -26.68 32.53 -15.51
N GLU A 1019 -27.63 31.89 -16.19
CA GLU A 1019 -28.94 32.47 -16.51
C GLU A 1019 -29.69 32.94 -15.26
N MET A 1020 -29.68 32.12 -14.20
CA MET A 1020 -30.33 32.44 -12.92
C MET A 1020 -29.66 33.58 -12.14
N LEU A 1021 -28.37 33.81 -12.40
CA LEU A 1021 -27.56 34.82 -11.74
C LEU A 1021 -27.51 36.14 -12.52
N ARG A 1022 -27.87 36.14 -13.81
CA ARG A 1022 -27.72 37.24 -14.77
C ARG A 1022 -27.99 38.63 -14.20
N ASP A 1023 -29.11 38.80 -13.50
CA ASP A 1023 -29.57 40.12 -13.02
C ASP A 1023 -28.75 40.67 -11.84
N ASP A 1024 -27.94 39.83 -11.18
CA ASP A 1024 -27.11 40.22 -10.03
C ASP A 1024 -25.65 40.50 -10.42
N LEU A 1025 -25.24 40.20 -11.66
CA LEU A 1025 -23.85 40.25 -12.10
C LEU A 1025 -23.39 41.67 -12.48
N HIS A 1026 -22.08 41.88 -12.41
CA HIS A 1026 -21.48 43.13 -12.86
C HIS A 1026 -21.53 43.23 -14.41
N PRO A 1027 -21.78 44.42 -15.01
CA PRO A 1027 -21.89 44.56 -16.46
C PRO A 1027 -20.68 44.07 -17.25
N THR A 1028 -19.48 44.17 -16.67
CA THR A 1028 -18.23 43.66 -17.28
C THR A 1028 -18.25 42.16 -17.51
N PHE A 1029 -19.05 41.39 -16.76
CA PHE A 1029 -19.20 39.94 -16.94
C PHE A 1029 -19.70 39.63 -18.36
N GLN A 1030 -20.64 40.42 -18.89
CA GLN A 1030 -21.21 40.22 -20.22
C GLN A 1030 -20.17 40.39 -21.34
N GLU A 1031 -19.17 41.24 -21.13
CA GLU A 1031 -18.12 41.54 -22.13
C GLU A 1031 -17.10 40.41 -22.27
N VAL A 1032 -16.87 39.62 -21.20
CA VAL A 1032 -15.78 38.64 -21.12
C VAL A 1032 -16.24 37.19 -20.98
N SER A 1033 -17.51 36.96 -20.63
CA SER A 1033 -18.07 35.63 -20.36
C SER A 1033 -18.26 34.78 -21.62
N PHE A 1034 -17.90 33.50 -21.52
CA PHE A 1034 -18.16 32.50 -22.55
C PHE A 1034 -19.65 32.36 -22.85
N PHE A 1035 -20.52 32.47 -21.84
CA PHE A 1035 -21.98 32.41 -21.98
C PHE A 1035 -22.51 33.35 -23.07
N TYR A 1036 -21.96 34.56 -23.21
CA TYR A 1036 -22.37 35.56 -24.20
C TYR A 1036 -21.56 35.52 -25.51
N SER A 1037 -20.55 34.65 -25.60
CA SER A 1037 -19.67 34.55 -26.77
C SER A 1037 -20.33 33.84 -27.95
N GLU A 1038 -19.88 34.15 -29.16
CA GLU A 1038 -20.31 33.45 -30.39
C GLU A 1038 -19.99 31.94 -30.36
N GLU A 1039 -18.96 31.52 -29.61
CA GLU A 1039 -18.61 30.10 -29.43
C GLU A 1039 -19.67 29.30 -28.67
N ASN A 1040 -20.60 29.96 -27.96
CA ASN A 1040 -21.71 29.33 -27.25
C ASN A 1040 -22.99 29.24 -28.11
N LYS A 1041 -23.05 29.87 -29.30
CA LYS A 1041 -24.22 29.78 -30.18
C LYS A 1041 -24.22 28.45 -30.92
N VAL A 1042 -25.32 27.71 -30.77
CA VAL A 1042 -25.56 26.47 -31.53
C VAL A 1042 -25.64 26.83 -33.02
N PRO A 1043 -24.99 26.10 -33.94
CA PRO A 1043 -25.15 26.34 -35.37
C PRO A 1043 -26.63 26.22 -35.74
N GLU A 1044 -27.22 27.24 -36.35
CA GLU A 1044 -28.56 27.15 -36.95
C GLU A 1044 -28.52 26.09 -38.05
N THR A 1045 -29.07 24.91 -37.76
CA THR A 1045 -29.27 23.84 -38.74
C THR A 1045 -30.51 24.15 -39.55
N GLU A 1046 -30.33 24.41 -40.85
CA GLU A 1046 -31.38 24.16 -41.84
C GLU A 1046 -31.75 22.66 -41.82
N ASP A 1047 -33.05 22.41 -41.86
CA ASP A 1047 -33.73 21.14 -41.67
C ASP A 1047 -33.21 19.99 -42.55
N PHE A 1048 -32.95 18.85 -41.91
CA PHE A 1048 -33.35 17.54 -42.43
C PHE A 1048 -33.74 16.66 -41.23
N ASP A 1049 -34.96 16.85 -40.76
CA ASP A 1049 -35.75 15.81 -40.12
C ASP A 1049 -35.98 14.68 -41.14
N LEU A 1050 -35.65 13.44 -40.78
CA LEU A 1050 -36.43 12.23 -41.01
C LEU A 1050 -35.71 11.02 -40.39
N ASP A 1051 -36.50 10.20 -39.71
CA ASP A 1051 -36.22 8.86 -39.15
C ASP A 1051 -35.65 8.76 -37.73
N LEU A 1052 -36.49 9.16 -36.76
CA LEU A 1052 -36.52 8.50 -35.45
C LEU A 1052 -37.96 8.36 -34.93
N ASP A 1053 -38.81 7.72 -35.72
CA ASP A 1053 -40.02 7.05 -35.24
C ASP A 1053 -40.16 5.68 -35.91
N ASN A 1054 -39.49 4.69 -35.31
CA ASN A 1054 -39.89 3.29 -35.38
C ASN A 1054 -39.46 2.64 -34.05
N MET A 1055 -40.27 2.86 -33.01
CA MET A 1055 -40.95 1.77 -32.29
C MET A 1055 -41.61 2.28 -30.98
N GLU A 1056 -42.75 2.96 -31.11
CA GLU A 1056 -43.91 2.68 -30.26
C GLU A 1056 -45.04 2.27 -31.22
N SER A 1057 -45.70 1.13 -31.05
CA SER A 1057 -46.85 1.00 -30.14
C SER A 1057 -47.49 -0.40 -30.37
N ILE A 1058 -48.12 -1.12 -29.43
CA ILE A 1058 -49.54 -1.10 -28.95
C ILE A 1058 -49.79 -2.50 -28.28
N PRO A 1059 -50.76 -2.78 -27.35
CA PRO A 1059 -51.64 -1.93 -26.53
C PRO A 1059 -51.64 -2.25 -25.01
N LEU A 1060 -52.15 -1.31 -24.21
CA LEU A 1060 -52.95 -1.61 -23.01
C LEU A 1060 -54.39 -1.17 -23.27
N ASP A 1061 -55.34 -2.05 -22.98
CA ASP A 1061 -56.78 -1.81 -23.07
C ASP A 1061 -57.27 -1.04 -21.82
N PRO A 1062 -58.16 -0.04 -21.95
CA PRO A 1062 -58.78 0.67 -20.83
C PRO A 1062 -60.26 0.30 -20.62
N SER A 1063 -60.62 -0.13 -19.41
CA SER A 1063 -61.97 0.00 -18.81
C SER A 1063 -61.82 -0.21 -17.30
N SER A 1064 -62.47 0.49 -16.37
CA SER A 1064 -63.73 1.22 -16.40
C SER A 1064 -63.87 2.20 -15.21
N TYR A 1065 -64.38 3.39 -15.48
CA TYR A 1065 -65.45 4.11 -14.74
C TYR A 1065 -65.34 4.39 -13.22
N SER A 1066 -65.41 5.69 -12.89
CA SER A 1066 -66.54 6.33 -12.18
C SER A 1066 -66.16 7.24 -11.00
N GLN A 1067 -66.30 8.55 -11.23
CA GLN A 1067 -66.99 9.55 -10.40
C GLN A 1067 -67.27 9.20 -8.92
N ARG A 1068 -66.83 10.07 -7.99
CA ARG A 1068 -67.74 10.90 -7.17
C ARG A 1068 -67.02 11.99 -6.36
N GLU A 1069 -67.76 13.08 -6.22
CA GLU A 1069 -67.52 14.35 -5.57
C GLU A 1069 -67.41 14.31 -4.02
N GLU A 1070 -66.90 15.44 -3.50
CA GLU A 1070 -67.24 16.12 -2.23
C GLU A 1070 -66.87 15.49 -0.87
N SER A 1071 -65.95 16.12 -0.14
CA SER A 1071 -66.27 17.20 0.83
C SER A 1071 -65.14 17.45 1.86
N LEU A 1072 -64.92 18.76 2.08
CA LEU A 1072 -64.35 19.48 3.23
C LEU A 1072 -63.78 18.73 4.46
N SER A 1073 -62.57 19.17 4.82
CA SER A 1073 -62.15 19.71 6.15
C SER A 1073 -61.17 18.92 7.03
N ARG A 1074 -60.22 19.72 7.54
CA ARG A 1074 -59.50 19.68 8.85
C ARG A 1074 -58.18 18.92 9.02
N ASP A 1075 -57.19 19.75 9.36
CA ASP A 1075 -56.24 19.68 10.48
C ASP A 1075 -55.08 18.68 10.50
N SER A 1076 -53.89 19.30 10.71
CA SER A 1076 -52.75 18.87 11.53
C SER A 1076 -51.93 17.64 11.11
N GLY A 1077 -50.61 17.82 11.00
CA GLY A 1077 -49.61 16.74 10.90
C GLY A 1077 -49.47 15.92 12.18
N PRO A 1078 -48.36 15.20 12.45
CA PRO A 1078 -47.12 15.08 11.69
C PRO A 1078 -46.60 13.62 11.48
N SER A 1079 -45.62 13.52 10.58
CA SER A 1079 -44.42 12.66 10.60
C SER A 1079 -44.48 11.12 10.63
N VAL A 1080 -43.34 10.56 10.19
CA VAL A 1080 -42.84 9.18 10.27
C VAL A 1080 -43.20 8.29 9.07
N ALA A 1081 -42.23 8.03 8.18
CA ALA A 1081 -41.41 6.81 8.22
C ALA A 1081 -40.71 6.47 6.88
N LEU A 1082 -39.47 5.95 7.03
CA LEU A 1082 -38.94 4.76 6.35
C LEU A 1082 -38.50 4.81 4.86
N ARG A 1083 -37.16 4.71 4.73
CA ARG A 1083 -36.36 3.71 3.97
C ARG A 1083 -36.46 3.62 2.43
N GLY A 1084 -35.29 3.48 1.82
CA GLY A 1084 -35.08 2.89 0.48
C GLY A 1084 -34.03 3.69 -0.31
N ASN A 1085 -32.72 3.56 -0.08
CA ASN A 1085 -31.78 2.51 -0.53
C ASN A 1085 -31.35 2.61 -2.01
N TYR A 1086 -30.02 2.51 -2.20
CA TYR A 1086 -29.21 2.26 -3.41
C TYR A 1086 -28.94 3.38 -4.44
N GLU A 1087 -27.67 3.78 -4.56
CA GLU A 1087 -26.79 3.29 -5.65
C GLU A 1087 -25.29 3.57 -5.38
N GLU A 1088 -24.47 2.53 -5.55
CA GLU A 1088 -23.01 2.49 -5.55
C GLU A 1088 -22.39 3.32 -6.69
N HIS A 1089 -21.15 3.83 -6.53
CA HIS A 1089 -20.14 3.93 -7.60
C HIS A 1089 -18.70 4.25 -7.07
N VAL A 1090 -17.79 3.26 -7.22
CA VAL A 1090 -16.34 3.27 -7.52
C VAL A 1090 -15.42 4.41 -6.98
N PRO A 1091 -14.37 4.11 -6.18
CA PRO A 1091 -13.33 5.08 -5.81
C PRO A 1091 -12.03 4.91 -6.61
N TYR A 1092 -11.50 6.03 -7.12
CA TYR A 1092 -10.10 6.21 -7.50
C TYR A 1092 -9.36 7.01 -6.42
N THR A 1093 -8.06 6.76 -6.37
CA THR A 1093 -7.00 7.16 -5.42
C THR A 1093 -6.76 8.65 -5.24
N HIS A 1094 -6.47 9.10 -4.00
CA HIS A 1094 -5.80 10.37 -3.70
C HIS A 1094 -4.58 10.16 -2.79
N MET A 1095 -3.46 10.78 -3.18
CA MET A 1095 -2.30 11.06 -2.34
C MET A 1095 -2.54 12.33 -1.52
N ASN A 1096 -2.11 12.33 -0.25
CA ASN A 1096 -1.56 13.52 0.40
C ASN A 1096 -0.60 13.12 1.52
N GLY A 1097 0.59 13.71 1.49
CA GLY A 1097 1.62 13.63 2.52
C GLY A 1097 1.92 15.00 3.13
N GLY A 1098 2.29 14.99 4.41
CA GLY A 1098 2.96 16.07 5.14
C GLY A 1098 2.04 16.93 6.02
N LYS A 1099 2.38 17.31 7.25
CA LYS A 1099 3.44 16.98 8.23
C LYS A 1099 2.98 17.59 9.57
N LYS A 1100 3.32 16.97 10.69
CA LYS A 1100 3.07 17.45 12.06
C LYS A 1100 4.19 18.38 12.53
N ASN A 1101 3.85 19.35 13.40
CA ASN A 1101 4.46 19.73 14.70
C ASN A 1101 3.72 20.99 15.21
N GLY A 1102 3.42 21.24 16.49
CA GLY A 1102 3.84 20.63 17.74
C GLY A 1102 2.89 20.97 18.92
N ARG A 1103 3.19 20.38 20.07
CA ARG A 1103 2.43 20.37 21.34
C ARG A 1103 2.39 21.73 22.07
N ILE A 1104 1.27 22.01 22.73
CA ILE A 1104 1.23 22.63 24.08
C ILE A 1104 0.22 21.85 24.95
N LEU A 1105 0.64 21.53 26.18
CA LEU A 1105 -0.12 20.88 27.25
C LEU A 1105 -0.66 21.95 28.20
N SER A 1106 -1.95 21.88 28.55
CA SER A 1106 -2.46 22.21 29.90
C SER A 1106 -3.91 21.72 30.09
N LEU A 1107 -4.09 20.74 30.97
CA LEU A 1107 -5.34 20.38 31.68
C LEU A 1107 -5.62 21.40 32.81
N PRO A 1108 -6.72 21.31 33.60
CA PRO A 1108 -8.10 20.85 33.33
C PRO A 1108 -9.15 21.88 33.84
N ARG A 1109 -10.45 21.70 33.53
CA ARG A 1109 -11.53 21.87 34.53
C ARG A 1109 -12.90 21.37 34.05
N SER A 1110 -13.49 20.59 34.92
CA SER A 1110 -14.89 20.20 35.02
C SER A 1110 -15.84 21.39 35.10
N SER A 1111 -17.05 21.16 34.60
CA SER A 1111 -18.26 21.98 34.55
C SER A 1111 -18.76 22.51 35.91
N PRO A 1112 -19.68 23.50 35.92
CA PRO A 1112 -21.10 23.15 36.07
C PRO A 1112 -22.09 24.09 35.33
N SER A 1113 -23.10 23.50 34.68
CA SER A 1113 -24.54 23.85 34.60
C SER A 1113 -25.17 23.28 33.34
#